data_AF-A0A4U3M5X7-F1
#
_entry.id   AF-A0A4U3M5X7-F1
#
_cell.length_a   1.000
_cell.length_b   1.000
_cell.length_c   1.000
_cell.angle_alpha   90.00
_cell.angle_beta   90.00
_cell.angle_gamma   90.00
#
_symmetry.space_group_name_H-M   'P 1'
#
loop_
_entity.id
_entity.type
_entity.pdbx_description
1 polymer ?
#
loop_
_entity_poly.entity_id
_entity_poly.type
_entity_poly.pdbx_seq_one_letter_code
_entity_poly.pdbx_strand_id
1 'polypeptide(L)'
;MTDYPSRPERDCDILMKGGITSGVIYPRAVCELATQYGLRSVGGSSAGAIAAAAAAAAESNPSRQDGFERLERLPADITAKLPDGTAVLGGLFQPQRSTRPLYKAFTAGLGRSGPRRVVAIVWGALIGFFWWALAGAIPGAVLLVLGIIGEGLARWAAVIAAVVLLMTGAVAGIACGVLRSVSARLPANGFGLCSGMPGTGSGSPAALTPWLHSVLLELAGRESVLTFANLDAADVKLRMMTTNLTRRQPMRMPWFGREYFFCPDEFRALFPADVVDWMENHAPPLPEPTSARAWRSHLLREQAKPRLPFPSPPDLPVVVATRMSLSFPVLIAAVPLYAVDFTLQQNQDAVTAAAEWRREHPNASPAEAAAALKGPEFEVNWFSDGGIASNLPVHFFDTPLPTRPTFAIDLAPFPDGVDKDDDESKNSGLPGANQAGRHRRWSRWNRTGLGAMLAFGRSIVDTARSWVDQSQLIMPGYRDRIVTIYHDKAEGGMNLNMDEQTVDRLVERGQGGAAKLVDSFVYGDGWLNHRWIRFRTATAGLDRWLAGFRSGYETPGSGYPDLAGVDAAGNQADGPVPSYPMTDGRRVAVNLRTAALVKLTKQWSDPPTDAFTHKSPRPSPALRLVPSDILDRARRPAAPDADGEEPIEPPSDSEPVDGTPPN
;
A
#
# COMPACT_ATOMS: atom_id res chain seq x y z
N MET A 1 32.91 12.79 -6.93
CA MET A 1 31.90 12.52 -5.88
C MET A 1 30.76 13.47 -6.13
N THR A 2 29.53 12.97 -6.18
CA THR A 2 28.33 13.81 -6.30
C THR A 2 28.18 14.65 -5.04
N ASP A 3 27.92 15.95 -5.17
CA ASP A 3 27.73 16.85 -4.02
C ASP A 3 26.24 16.90 -3.64
N TYR A 4 25.93 16.57 -2.40
CA TYR A 4 24.59 16.65 -1.82
C TYR A 4 24.56 17.78 -0.79
N PRO A 5 24.02 18.95 -1.13
CA PRO A 5 24.09 20.12 -0.27
C PRO A 5 23.40 19.84 1.06
N SER A 6 24.06 20.19 2.17
CA SER A 6 23.51 19.99 3.53
C SER A 6 22.23 20.79 3.78
N ARG A 7 22.05 21.90 3.06
CA ARG A 7 20.87 22.75 3.07
C ARG A 7 20.49 23.13 1.63
N PRO A 8 19.70 22.30 0.95
CA PRO A 8 19.20 22.62 -0.38
C PRO A 8 18.33 23.89 -0.36
N GLU A 9 18.43 24.73 -1.39
CA GLU A 9 17.60 25.95 -1.51
C GLU A 9 16.14 25.66 -1.88
N ARG A 10 15.89 24.47 -2.43
CA ARG A 10 14.59 24.04 -2.94
C ARG A 10 14.15 22.80 -2.17
N ASP A 11 12.85 22.65 -2.03
CA ASP A 11 12.25 21.44 -1.47
C ASP A 11 11.43 20.73 -2.55
N CYS A 12 11.36 19.41 -2.48
CA CYS A 12 10.36 18.64 -3.21
C CYS A 12 9.79 17.51 -2.37
N ASP A 13 8.66 16.99 -2.83
CA ASP A 13 8.13 15.71 -2.40
C ASP A 13 8.38 14.68 -3.52
N ILE A 14 8.48 13.39 -3.18
CA ILE A 14 8.68 12.30 -4.15
C ILE A 14 7.78 11.10 -3.85
N LEU A 15 7.22 10.54 -4.93
CA LEU A 15 6.37 9.36 -4.91
C LEU A 15 6.90 8.29 -5.86
N MET A 16 7.03 7.06 -5.38
CA MET A 16 7.61 5.96 -6.15
C MET A 16 6.64 4.80 -6.28
N LYS A 17 6.48 4.33 -7.51
CA LYS A 17 5.58 3.24 -7.85
C LYS A 17 6.06 1.89 -7.28
N GLY A 18 5.11 1.02 -6.96
CA GLY A 18 5.41 -0.39 -6.74
C GLY A 18 5.72 -1.16 -8.03
N GLY A 19 6.67 -2.07 -7.94
CA GLY A 19 7.02 -2.94 -9.07
C GLY A 19 8.18 -3.84 -8.69
N ILE A 20 8.14 -5.09 -9.13
CA ILE A 20 9.13 -6.08 -8.67
C ILE A 20 10.55 -5.73 -9.18
N THR A 21 10.65 -5.00 -10.30
CA THR A 21 11.90 -4.54 -10.92
C THR A 21 12.28 -3.10 -10.56
N SER A 22 11.52 -2.44 -9.67
CA SER A 22 11.67 -1.00 -9.42
C SER A 22 12.78 -0.64 -8.43
N GLY A 23 13.17 -1.57 -7.56
CA GLY A 23 14.10 -1.31 -6.46
C GLY A 23 15.49 -0.82 -6.88
N VAL A 24 15.95 -1.17 -8.08
CA VAL A 24 17.28 -0.74 -8.61
C VAL A 24 17.24 0.63 -9.29
N ILE A 25 16.08 1.08 -9.77
CA ILE A 25 15.94 2.32 -10.55
C ILE A 25 15.96 3.54 -9.62
N TYR A 26 15.28 3.43 -8.48
CA TYR A 26 15.00 4.59 -7.62
C TYR A 26 16.22 5.22 -6.94
N PRO A 27 17.23 4.47 -6.44
CA PRO A 27 18.29 5.08 -5.64
C PRO A 27 18.99 6.24 -6.36
N ARG A 28 19.36 6.05 -7.63
CA ARG A 28 20.03 7.10 -8.42
C ARG A 28 19.10 8.19 -8.93
N ALA A 29 17.83 7.86 -9.19
CA ALA A 29 16.81 8.88 -9.47
C ALA A 29 16.58 9.81 -8.27
N VAL A 30 16.54 9.26 -7.06
CA VAL A 30 16.43 10.02 -5.81
C VAL A 30 17.68 10.88 -5.60
N CYS A 31 18.86 10.30 -5.79
CA CYS A 31 20.14 11.01 -5.66
C CYS A 31 20.21 12.20 -6.62
N GLU A 32 19.80 12.04 -7.88
CA GLU A 32 19.76 13.14 -8.86
C GLU A 32 18.92 14.31 -8.36
N LEU A 33 17.71 14.05 -7.84
CA LEU A 33 16.87 15.10 -7.25
C LEU A 33 17.51 15.70 -5.99
N ALA A 34 18.17 14.88 -5.16
CA ALA A 34 18.79 15.30 -3.91
C ALA A 34 19.96 16.29 -4.10
N THR A 35 20.54 16.36 -5.32
CA THR A 35 21.54 17.38 -5.66
C THR A 35 20.95 18.80 -5.67
N GLN A 36 19.65 18.94 -5.95
CA GLN A 36 18.97 20.24 -6.10
C GLN A 36 17.91 20.50 -5.01
N TYR A 37 17.32 19.44 -4.47
CA TYR A 37 16.16 19.50 -3.59
C TYR A 37 16.41 18.82 -2.25
N GLY A 38 15.84 19.37 -1.18
CA GLY A 38 15.61 18.69 0.09
C GLY A 38 14.32 17.89 0.03
N LEU A 39 14.37 16.62 0.43
CA LEU A 39 13.22 15.73 0.37
C LEU A 39 12.33 15.92 1.61
N ARG A 40 11.13 16.48 1.44
CA ARG A 40 10.26 16.84 2.58
C ARG A 40 9.12 15.86 2.80
N SER A 41 8.59 15.30 1.72
CA SER A 41 7.61 14.23 1.81
C SER A 41 7.96 13.13 0.82
N VAL A 42 8.07 11.91 1.31
CA VAL A 42 8.51 10.75 0.55
C VAL A 42 7.46 9.66 0.69
N GLY A 43 7.09 9.01 -0.40
CA GLY A 43 6.14 7.90 -0.30
C GLY A 43 6.17 6.91 -1.44
N GLY A 44 5.50 5.78 -1.21
CA GLY A 44 5.42 4.73 -2.21
C GLY A 44 4.62 3.52 -1.74
N SER A 45 4.62 2.49 -2.58
CA SER A 45 3.99 1.19 -2.32
C SER A 45 4.92 0.06 -2.77
N SER A 46 4.89 -1.10 -2.10
CA SER A 46 5.70 -2.26 -2.48
C SER A 46 7.20 -1.91 -2.53
N ALA A 47 7.92 -2.28 -3.59
CA ALA A 47 9.32 -1.86 -3.79
C ALA A 47 9.53 -0.33 -3.83
N GLY A 48 8.53 0.45 -4.25
CA GLY A 48 8.57 1.91 -4.12
C GLY A 48 8.54 2.38 -2.66
N ALA A 49 7.97 1.59 -1.74
CA ALA A 49 8.01 1.88 -0.31
C ALA A 49 9.38 1.59 0.31
N ILE A 50 10.13 0.60 -0.21
CA ILE A 50 11.56 0.41 0.17
C ILE A 50 12.35 1.65 -0.23
N ALA A 51 12.23 2.08 -1.48
CA ALA A 51 12.95 3.26 -1.95
C ALA A 51 12.52 4.54 -1.20
N ALA A 52 11.24 4.66 -0.84
CA ALA A 52 10.75 5.77 -0.02
C ALA A 52 11.37 5.76 1.39
N ALA A 53 11.42 4.59 2.04
CA ALA A 53 12.06 4.46 3.34
C ALA A 53 13.57 4.75 3.27
N ALA A 54 14.25 4.26 2.23
CA ALA A 54 15.67 4.49 2.01
C ALA A 54 15.99 5.97 1.75
N ALA A 55 15.19 6.64 0.91
CA ALA A 55 15.33 8.07 0.65
C ALA A 55 15.06 8.92 1.90
N ALA A 56 14.03 8.57 2.67
CA ALA A 56 13.73 9.25 3.93
C ALA A 56 14.83 9.04 4.98
N ALA A 57 15.37 7.82 5.08
CA ALA A 57 16.49 7.51 5.95
C ALA A 57 17.75 8.31 5.56
N ALA A 58 18.11 8.32 4.28
CA ALA A 58 19.24 9.09 3.76
C ALA A 58 19.11 10.60 4.01
N GLU A 59 17.93 11.18 3.77
CA GLU A 59 17.66 12.59 4.04
C GLU A 59 17.68 12.91 5.54
N SER A 60 17.29 11.97 6.40
CA SER A 60 17.31 12.13 7.86
C SER A 60 18.70 11.97 8.49
N ASN A 61 19.70 11.58 7.70
CA ASN A 61 21.06 11.41 8.18
C ASN A 61 21.64 12.77 8.63
N PRO A 62 22.26 12.87 9.83
CA PRO A 62 22.94 14.10 10.25
C PRO A 62 23.98 14.60 9.23
N SER A 63 24.64 13.66 8.54
CA SER A 63 25.44 13.92 7.35
C SER A 63 24.65 13.51 6.11
N ARG A 64 23.93 14.49 5.54
CA ARG A 64 23.14 14.29 4.31
C ARG A 64 24.00 13.70 3.18
N GLN A 65 25.25 14.13 3.08
CA GLN A 65 26.22 13.61 2.13
C GLN A 65 26.42 12.09 2.30
N ASP A 66 26.72 11.63 3.51
CA ASP A 66 26.98 10.21 3.76
C ASP A 66 25.74 9.33 3.51
N GLY A 67 24.56 9.83 3.89
CA GLY A 67 23.28 9.16 3.65
C GLY A 67 23.01 8.93 2.16
N PHE A 68 23.18 9.96 1.33
CA PHE A 68 22.96 9.85 -0.11
C PHE A 68 24.08 9.10 -0.85
N GLU A 69 25.34 9.21 -0.44
CA GLU A 69 26.41 8.37 -0.99
C GLU A 69 26.17 6.88 -0.72
N ARG A 70 25.68 6.53 0.48
CA ARG A 70 25.29 5.16 0.81
C ARG A 70 24.10 4.69 -0.04
N LEU A 71 23.13 5.57 -0.30
CA LEU A 71 21.99 5.29 -1.17
C LEU A 71 22.44 5.08 -2.63
N GLU A 72 23.37 5.90 -3.11
CA GLU A 72 23.92 5.87 -4.47
C GLU A 72 24.64 4.54 -4.79
N ARG A 73 25.24 3.90 -3.78
CA ARG A 73 25.91 2.58 -3.86
C ARG A 73 24.96 1.39 -3.75
N LEU A 74 23.76 1.59 -3.20
CA LEU A 74 22.82 0.51 -2.90
C LEU A 74 22.50 -0.42 -4.10
N PRO A 75 22.32 0.08 -5.35
CA PRO A 75 22.11 -0.79 -6.51
C PRO A 75 23.23 -1.80 -6.73
N ALA A 76 24.50 -1.42 -6.51
CA ALA A 76 25.64 -2.31 -6.67
C ALA A 76 25.69 -3.38 -5.56
N ASP A 77 25.32 -3.01 -4.33
CA ASP A 77 25.31 -3.95 -3.19
C ASP A 77 24.28 -5.07 -3.39
N ILE A 78 23.09 -4.75 -3.90
CA ILE A 78 22.00 -5.72 -4.07
C ILE A 78 22.18 -6.64 -5.28
N THR A 79 23.01 -6.23 -6.25
CA THR A 79 23.34 -7.03 -7.44
C THR A 79 24.63 -7.80 -7.31
N ALA A 80 25.46 -7.50 -6.30
CA ALA A 80 26.69 -8.23 -6.02
C ALA A 80 26.43 -9.74 -5.97
N LYS A 81 27.36 -10.52 -6.56
CA LYS A 81 27.25 -11.98 -6.63
C LYS A 81 27.77 -12.62 -5.35
N LEU A 82 27.00 -13.56 -4.83
CA LEU A 82 27.37 -14.45 -3.74
C LEU A 82 28.28 -15.58 -4.25
N PRO A 83 28.97 -16.33 -3.36
CA PRO A 83 29.87 -17.42 -3.75
C PRO A 83 29.23 -18.51 -4.60
N ASP A 84 27.91 -18.67 -4.53
CA ASP A 84 27.13 -19.63 -5.32
C ASP A 84 26.66 -19.09 -6.68
N GLY A 85 27.03 -17.85 -7.02
CA GLY A 85 26.68 -17.16 -8.27
C GLY A 85 25.31 -16.49 -8.26
N THR A 86 24.55 -16.54 -7.16
CA THR A 86 23.28 -15.81 -7.02
C THR A 86 23.52 -14.35 -6.63
N ALA A 87 22.65 -13.43 -7.07
CA ALA A 87 22.71 -12.04 -6.63
C ALA A 87 22.24 -11.92 -5.17
N VAL A 88 22.79 -10.96 -4.42
CA VAL A 88 22.38 -10.64 -3.04
C VAL A 88 20.87 -10.54 -2.93
N LEU A 89 20.20 -9.81 -3.84
CA LEU A 89 18.75 -9.67 -3.89
C LEU A 89 18.01 -11.01 -3.89
N GLY A 90 18.49 -11.99 -4.65
CA GLY A 90 17.92 -13.34 -4.67
C GLY A 90 18.11 -14.09 -3.34
N GLY A 91 19.25 -13.88 -2.69
CA GLY A 91 19.59 -14.44 -1.38
C GLY A 91 18.76 -13.89 -0.20
N LEU A 92 18.12 -12.71 -0.37
CA LEU A 92 17.23 -12.14 0.65
C LEU A 92 15.93 -12.95 0.83
N PHE A 93 15.48 -13.64 -0.22
CA PHE A 93 14.24 -14.41 -0.23
C PHE A 93 14.47 -15.85 0.24
N GLN A 94 14.45 -16.04 1.56
CA GLN A 94 14.71 -17.34 2.18
C GLN A 94 13.39 -18.05 2.52
N PRO A 95 13.09 -19.20 1.89
CA PRO A 95 11.86 -19.94 2.18
C PRO A 95 11.95 -20.67 3.51
N GLN A 96 10.80 -20.87 4.15
CA GLN A 96 10.70 -21.70 5.34
C GLN A 96 10.80 -23.18 5.01
N ARG A 97 11.18 -24.01 6.00
CA ARG A 97 11.36 -25.46 5.82
C ARG A 97 10.13 -26.12 5.20
N SER A 98 8.94 -25.71 5.61
CA SER A 98 7.64 -26.23 5.16
C SER A 98 7.31 -25.81 3.71
N THR A 99 7.71 -24.61 3.28
CA THR A 99 7.39 -24.01 1.97
C THR A 99 8.51 -24.16 0.94
N ARG A 100 9.70 -24.64 1.34
CA ARG A 100 10.88 -24.85 0.47
C ARG A 100 10.57 -25.61 -0.83
N PRO A 101 9.77 -26.70 -0.85
CA PRO A 101 9.41 -27.37 -2.10
C PRO A 101 8.66 -26.47 -3.08
N LEU A 102 7.69 -25.70 -2.58
CA LEU A 102 6.93 -24.75 -3.39
C LEU A 102 7.84 -23.62 -3.89
N TYR A 103 8.72 -23.11 -3.03
CA TYR A 103 9.67 -22.06 -3.41
C TYR A 103 10.61 -22.52 -4.53
N LYS A 104 11.19 -23.73 -4.43
CA LYS A 104 12.06 -24.27 -5.48
C LYS A 104 11.32 -24.44 -6.81
N ALA A 105 10.08 -24.94 -6.79
CA ALA A 105 9.28 -25.06 -8.00
C ALA A 105 8.93 -23.68 -8.59
N PHE A 106 8.63 -22.71 -7.73
CA PHE A 106 8.33 -21.33 -8.11
C PHE A 106 9.55 -20.63 -8.74
N THR A 107 10.72 -20.71 -8.10
CA THR A 107 11.94 -20.04 -8.55
C THR A 107 12.65 -20.77 -9.70
N ALA A 108 12.48 -22.08 -9.86
CA ALA A 108 13.05 -22.82 -10.99
C ALA A 108 12.56 -22.30 -12.35
N GLY A 109 11.39 -21.68 -12.42
CA GLY A 109 10.88 -21.06 -13.64
C GLY A 109 11.36 -19.62 -13.90
N LEU A 110 11.98 -18.96 -12.92
CA LEU A 110 12.39 -17.56 -13.04
C LEU A 110 13.60 -17.42 -13.96
N GLY A 111 13.62 -16.35 -14.76
CA GLY A 111 14.67 -16.09 -15.76
C GLY A 111 14.69 -17.04 -16.97
N ARG A 112 13.75 -17.99 -17.08
CA ARG A 112 13.64 -18.94 -18.20
C ARG A 112 12.39 -18.68 -19.04
N SER A 113 12.49 -18.94 -20.35
CA SER A 113 11.37 -18.81 -21.30
C SER A 113 11.10 -20.12 -22.04
N GLY A 114 9.88 -20.26 -22.59
CA GLY A 114 9.49 -21.40 -23.43
C GLY A 114 9.54 -22.76 -22.73
N PRO A 115 9.86 -23.85 -23.46
CA PRO A 115 9.88 -25.22 -22.92
C PRO A 115 10.87 -25.42 -21.76
N ARG A 116 12.00 -24.69 -21.77
CA ARG A 116 13.01 -24.76 -20.70
C ARG A 116 12.44 -24.34 -19.34
N ARG A 117 11.53 -23.37 -19.31
CA ARG A 117 10.82 -22.96 -18.10
C ARG A 117 9.93 -24.08 -17.59
N VAL A 118 9.15 -24.70 -18.47
CA VAL A 118 8.23 -25.79 -18.10
C VAL A 118 9.01 -26.97 -17.54
N VAL A 119 10.09 -27.39 -18.22
CA VAL A 119 10.97 -28.47 -17.76
C VAL A 119 11.56 -28.16 -16.38
N ALA A 120 12.06 -26.93 -16.17
CA ALA A 120 12.64 -26.56 -14.89
C ALA A 120 11.61 -26.57 -13.74
N ILE A 121 10.38 -26.10 -13.98
CA ILE A 121 9.29 -26.13 -12.99
C ILE A 121 8.89 -27.57 -12.68
N VAL A 122 8.69 -28.40 -13.71
CA VAL A 122 8.32 -29.82 -13.54
C VAL A 122 9.41 -30.57 -12.78
N TRP A 123 10.68 -30.35 -13.14
CA TRP A 123 11.81 -30.96 -12.44
C TRP A 123 11.91 -30.49 -10.98
N GLY A 124 11.74 -29.18 -10.74
CA GLY A 124 11.70 -28.62 -9.40
C GLY A 124 10.56 -29.17 -8.55
N ALA A 125 9.37 -29.36 -9.15
CA ALA A 125 8.23 -29.98 -8.50
C ALA A 125 8.47 -31.48 -8.23
N LEU A 126 9.06 -32.21 -9.16
CA LEU A 126 9.37 -33.63 -8.99
C LEU A 126 10.38 -33.86 -7.86
N ILE A 127 11.43 -33.04 -7.76
CA ILE A 127 12.39 -33.09 -6.66
C ILE A 127 11.75 -32.63 -5.34
N GLY A 128 10.98 -31.53 -5.37
CA GLY A 128 10.37 -30.96 -4.16
C GLY A 128 9.27 -31.83 -3.56
N PHE A 129 8.53 -32.56 -4.40
CA PHE A 129 7.38 -33.40 -4.03
C PHE A 129 7.64 -34.88 -4.31
N PHE A 130 8.91 -35.31 -4.28
CA PHE A 130 9.33 -36.68 -4.61
C PHE A 130 8.48 -37.77 -3.93
N TRP A 131 8.24 -37.67 -2.63
CA TRP A 131 7.44 -38.65 -1.90
C TRP A 131 5.98 -38.72 -2.35
N TRP A 132 5.41 -37.59 -2.78
CA TRP A 132 4.07 -37.56 -3.33
C TRP A 132 4.03 -38.14 -4.74
N ALA A 133 5.04 -37.83 -5.56
CA ALA A 133 5.20 -38.42 -6.88
C ALA A 133 5.34 -39.95 -6.77
N LEU A 134 6.17 -40.43 -5.83
CA LEU A 134 6.37 -41.85 -5.57
C LEU A 134 5.07 -42.51 -5.12
N ALA A 135 4.37 -41.94 -4.13
CA ALA A 135 3.10 -42.48 -3.64
C ALA A 135 2.04 -42.59 -4.76
N GLY A 136 1.95 -41.56 -5.62
CA GLY A 136 1.07 -41.58 -6.77
C GLY A 136 1.49 -42.57 -7.87
N ALA A 137 2.78 -42.87 -8.00
CA ALA A 137 3.33 -43.80 -8.99
C ALA A 137 3.17 -45.28 -8.60
N ILE A 138 2.93 -45.60 -7.32
CA ILE A 138 2.83 -46.98 -6.81
C ILE A 138 1.86 -47.86 -7.63
N PRO A 139 0.62 -47.44 -7.94
CA PRO A 139 -0.31 -48.27 -8.71
C PRO A 139 0.21 -48.63 -10.10
N GLY A 140 0.89 -47.70 -10.78
CA GLY A 140 1.52 -47.93 -12.07
C GLY A 140 2.72 -48.87 -11.98
N ALA A 141 3.54 -48.72 -10.93
CA ALA A 141 4.67 -49.61 -10.68
C ALA A 141 4.21 -51.06 -10.39
N VAL A 142 3.14 -51.23 -9.60
CA VAL A 142 2.53 -52.55 -9.35
C VAL A 142 2.00 -53.16 -10.64
N LEU A 143 1.28 -52.39 -11.46
CA LEU A 143 0.76 -52.87 -12.74
C LEU A 143 1.90 -53.22 -13.73
N LEU A 144 3.02 -52.50 -13.67
CA LEU A 144 4.19 -52.77 -14.51
C LEU A 144 4.82 -54.12 -14.16
N VAL A 145 5.01 -54.39 -12.88
CA VAL A 145 5.53 -55.68 -12.39
C VAL A 145 4.61 -56.83 -12.81
N LEU A 146 3.30 -56.67 -12.65
CA LEU A 146 2.30 -57.67 -13.08
C LEU A 146 2.31 -57.87 -14.60
N GLY A 147 2.46 -56.79 -15.38
CA GLY A 147 2.51 -56.85 -16.84
C GLY A 147 3.76 -57.56 -17.38
N ILE A 148 4.92 -57.42 -16.72
CA ILE A 148 6.18 -58.09 -17.11
C ILE A 148 6.09 -59.61 -16.94
N ILE A 149 5.30 -60.09 -15.99
CA ILE A 149 5.09 -61.52 -15.72
C ILE A 149 4.12 -62.16 -16.74
N GLY A 150 3.33 -61.35 -17.46
CA GLY A 150 2.35 -61.84 -18.44
C GLY A 150 2.94 -62.25 -19.80
N GLU A 151 2.13 -62.94 -20.60
CA GLU A 151 2.47 -63.36 -21.97
C GLU A 151 1.57 -62.73 -23.04
N GLY A 152 2.04 -62.73 -24.30
CA GLY A 152 1.26 -62.31 -25.46
C GLY A 152 0.92 -60.81 -25.54
N LEU A 153 -0.14 -60.47 -26.29
CA LEU A 153 -0.61 -59.08 -26.49
C LEU A 153 -1.03 -58.38 -25.18
N ALA A 154 -1.49 -59.15 -24.20
CA ALA A 154 -1.89 -58.63 -22.88
C ALA A 154 -0.71 -58.02 -22.11
N ARG A 155 0.50 -58.56 -22.26
CA ARG A 155 1.73 -57.99 -21.68
C ARG A 155 1.98 -56.57 -22.21
N TRP A 156 1.93 -56.37 -23.52
CA TRP A 156 2.18 -55.07 -24.11
C TRP A 156 1.12 -54.04 -23.72
N ALA A 157 -0.17 -54.44 -23.71
CA ALA A 157 -1.25 -53.59 -23.23
C ALA A 157 -1.08 -53.21 -21.75
N ALA A 158 -0.71 -54.18 -20.89
CA ALA A 158 -0.47 -53.96 -19.47
C ALA A 158 0.75 -53.05 -19.22
N VAL A 159 1.84 -53.22 -19.96
CA VAL A 159 3.04 -52.36 -19.86
C VAL A 159 2.70 -50.92 -20.27
N ILE A 160 1.97 -50.73 -21.38
CA ILE A 160 1.55 -49.38 -21.80
C ILE A 160 0.63 -48.75 -20.74
N ALA A 161 -0.37 -49.49 -20.27
CA ALA A 161 -1.27 -49.02 -19.21
C ALA A 161 -0.52 -48.69 -17.91
N ALA A 162 0.47 -49.50 -17.54
CA ALA A 162 1.31 -49.29 -16.38
C ALA A 162 2.18 -48.03 -16.48
N VAL A 163 2.82 -47.79 -17.64
CA VAL A 163 3.60 -46.58 -17.87
C VAL A 163 2.70 -45.35 -17.82
N VAL A 164 1.53 -45.40 -18.46
CA VAL A 164 0.55 -44.31 -18.40
C VAL A 164 0.09 -44.06 -16.97
N LEU A 165 -0.25 -45.10 -16.21
CA LEU A 165 -0.68 -45.01 -14.81
C LEU A 165 0.45 -44.51 -13.89
N LEU A 166 1.70 -44.89 -14.15
CA LEU A 166 2.87 -44.43 -13.41
C LEU A 166 3.08 -42.94 -13.63
N MET A 167 3.04 -42.48 -14.88
CA MET A 167 3.23 -41.08 -15.23
C MET A 167 2.06 -40.21 -14.74
N THR A 168 0.82 -40.60 -15.01
CA THR A 168 -0.38 -39.87 -14.56
C THR A 168 -0.52 -39.91 -13.04
N GLY A 169 -0.21 -41.03 -12.40
CA GLY A 169 -0.20 -41.19 -10.96
C GLY A 169 0.85 -40.31 -10.29
N ALA A 170 2.08 -40.25 -10.82
CA ALA A 170 3.11 -39.33 -10.32
C ALA A 170 2.68 -37.85 -10.43
N VAL A 171 2.07 -37.46 -11.56
CA VAL A 171 1.54 -36.10 -11.76
C VAL A 171 0.41 -35.80 -10.77
N ALA A 172 -0.54 -36.72 -10.59
CA ALA A 172 -1.63 -36.59 -9.62
C ALA A 172 -1.09 -36.51 -8.18
N GLY A 173 -0.07 -37.31 -7.85
CA GLY A 173 0.63 -37.26 -6.57
C GLY A 173 1.24 -35.89 -6.31
N ILE A 174 2.03 -35.36 -7.26
CA ILE A 174 2.61 -34.01 -7.18
C ILE A 174 1.50 -32.97 -7.00
N ALA A 175 0.41 -33.05 -7.78
CA ALA A 175 -0.72 -32.14 -7.66
C ALA A 175 -1.34 -32.17 -6.25
N CYS A 176 -1.54 -33.36 -5.66
CA CYS A 176 -1.99 -33.51 -4.28
C CYS A 176 -1.01 -32.91 -3.27
N GLY A 177 0.30 -33.13 -3.45
CA GLY A 177 1.35 -32.57 -2.59
C GLY A 177 1.41 -31.04 -2.63
N VAL A 178 1.26 -30.46 -3.83
CA VAL A 178 1.14 -29.02 -4.04
C VAL A 178 -0.14 -28.51 -3.38
N LEU A 179 -1.29 -29.14 -3.63
CA LEU A 179 -2.58 -28.73 -3.06
C LEU A 179 -2.54 -28.76 -1.53
N ARG A 180 -2.00 -29.82 -0.92
CA ARG A 180 -1.79 -29.94 0.54
C ARG A 180 -0.89 -28.83 1.07
N SER A 181 0.17 -28.47 0.34
CA SER A 181 1.10 -27.42 0.75
C SER A 181 0.47 -26.04 0.62
N VAL A 182 -0.31 -25.81 -0.43
CA VAL A 182 -1.06 -24.56 -0.63
C VAL A 182 -2.18 -24.41 0.39
N SER A 183 -2.89 -25.49 0.75
CA SER A 183 -4.02 -25.41 1.68
C SER A 183 -3.64 -25.38 3.15
N ALA A 184 -2.49 -25.96 3.54
CA ALA A 184 -2.10 -26.03 4.94
C ALA A 184 -0.81 -25.27 5.28
N ARG A 185 0.21 -25.31 4.41
CA ARG A 185 1.53 -24.75 4.72
C ARG A 185 1.65 -23.28 4.39
N LEU A 186 1.00 -22.81 3.32
CA LEU A 186 0.95 -21.38 3.00
C LEU A 186 0.18 -20.59 4.06
N PRO A 187 -1.06 -20.96 4.46
CA PRO A 187 -1.77 -20.24 5.52
C PRO A 187 -1.01 -20.23 6.85
N ALA A 188 -0.41 -21.36 7.23
CA ALA A 188 0.43 -21.45 8.43
C ALA A 188 1.69 -20.57 8.38
N ASN A 189 2.10 -20.11 7.19
CA ASN A 189 3.23 -19.19 7.00
C ASN A 189 2.75 -17.80 6.52
N GLY A 190 1.57 -17.36 6.97
CA GLY A 190 1.01 -16.05 6.64
C GLY A 190 0.76 -15.85 5.15
N PHE A 191 0.38 -16.90 4.43
CA PHE A 191 0.14 -16.92 2.98
C PHE A 191 1.37 -16.58 2.12
N GLY A 192 2.59 -16.68 2.67
CA GLY A 192 3.84 -16.46 1.96
C GLY A 192 4.74 -17.69 1.88
N LEU A 193 5.67 -17.71 0.93
CA LEU A 193 6.74 -18.70 0.83
C LEU A 193 7.91 -18.36 1.77
N CYS A 194 8.19 -17.07 1.94
CA CYS A 194 9.24 -16.53 2.80
C CYS A 194 8.59 -15.66 3.89
N SER A 195 9.02 -15.77 5.14
CA SER A 195 8.55 -14.84 6.19
C SER A 195 9.25 -13.48 6.14
N GLY A 196 10.44 -13.42 5.51
CA GLY A 196 11.35 -12.28 5.55
C GLY A 196 12.44 -12.42 6.64
N MET A 197 12.29 -13.40 7.53
CA MET A 197 13.28 -13.77 8.55
C MET A 197 14.13 -14.97 8.10
N PRO A 198 15.27 -15.26 8.77
CA PRO A 198 16.14 -16.37 8.39
C PRO A 198 15.39 -17.70 8.20
N GLY A 199 15.63 -18.34 7.06
CA GLY A 199 14.95 -19.57 6.64
C GLY A 199 15.91 -20.68 6.24
N THR A 200 15.48 -21.57 5.34
CA THR A 200 16.40 -22.57 4.78
C THR A 200 17.42 -21.92 3.85
N GLY A 201 18.71 -22.21 4.07
CA GLY A 201 19.80 -21.50 3.38
C GLY A 201 20.26 -20.23 4.10
N SER A 202 19.94 -20.08 5.39
CA SER A 202 20.44 -18.99 6.24
C SER A 202 21.97 -18.89 6.21
N GLY A 203 22.48 -17.68 5.99
CA GLY A 203 23.91 -17.38 5.86
C GLY A 203 24.11 -15.91 5.47
N SER A 204 25.09 -15.63 4.61
CA SER A 204 25.24 -14.33 3.96
C SER A 204 24.60 -14.37 2.57
N PRO A 205 23.70 -13.41 2.22
CA PRO A 205 23.29 -12.24 2.98
C PRO A 205 22.24 -12.57 4.04
N ALA A 206 22.02 -11.64 4.97
CA ALA A 206 20.90 -11.71 5.89
C ALA A 206 19.55 -11.79 5.13
N ALA A 207 18.53 -12.35 5.78
CA ALA A 207 17.19 -12.40 5.20
C ALA A 207 16.62 -10.98 4.99
N LEU A 208 15.56 -10.88 4.18
CA LEU A 208 14.97 -9.61 3.75
C LEU A 208 14.68 -8.60 4.87
N THR A 209 13.96 -8.97 5.94
CA THR A 209 13.57 -8.00 6.98
C THR A 209 14.78 -7.52 7.80
N PRO A 210 15.68 -8.41 8.29
CA PRO A 210 16.91 -7.97 8.95
C PRO A 210 17.83 -7.13 8.06
N TRP A 211 17.97 -7.48 6.77
CA TRP A 211 18.75 -6.69 5.81
C TRP A 211 18.14 -5.30 5.58
N LEU A 212 16.81 -5.21 5.43
CA LEU A 212 16.14 -3.91 5.32
C LEU A 212 16.35 -3.06 6.57
N HIS A 213 16.25 -3.67 7.75
CA HIS A 213 16.50 -2.99 9.01
C HIS A 213 17.92 -2.41 9.06
N SER A 214 18.95 -3.21 8.77
CA SER A 214 20.34 -2.74 8.79
C SER A 214 20.61 -1.64 7.77
N VAL A 215 20.10 -1.77 6.54
CA VAL A 215 20.29 -0.76 5.48
C VAL A 215 19.62 0.57 5.86
N LEU A 216 18.43 0.55 6.45
CA LEU A 216 17.75 1.78 6.89
C LEU A 216 18.51 2.47 8.02
N LEU A 217 19.09 1.70 8.95
CA LEU A 217 19.94 2.22 10.02
C LEU A 217 21.23 2.86 9.47
N GLU A 218 21.92 2.17 8.55
CA GLU A 218 23.11 2.69 7.88
C GLU A 218 22.82 4.00 7.13
N LEU A 219 21.74 4.03 6.33
CA LEU A 219 21.34 5.22 5.57
C LEU A 219 21.03 6.40 6.49
N ALA A 220 20.40 6.16 7.64
CA ALA A 220 20.09 7.20 8.62
C ALA A 220 21.28 7.57 9.53
N GLY A 221 22.39 6.83 9.48
CA GLY A 221 23.54 7.04 10.37
C GLY A 221 23.20 6.72 11.83
N ARG A 222 22.43 5.65 12.09
CA ARG A 222 21.92 5.29 13.42
C ARG A 222 22.28 3.87 13.82
N GLU A 223 22.38 3.65 15.13
CA GLU A 223 22.57 2.32 15.72
C GLU A 223 21.28 1.73 16.32
N SER A 224 20.29 2.58 16.62
CA SER A 224 18.99 2.19 17.21
C SER A 224 17.88 2.23 16.18
N VAL A 225 16.81 1.44 16.39
CA VAL A 225 15.59 1.39 15.57
C VAL A 225 15.19 2.77 15.02
N LEU A 226 15.10 2.87 13.68
CA LEU A 226 14.63 4.08 13.00
C LEU A 226 13.10 4.15 13.07
N THR A 227 12.57 5.19 13.71
CA THR A 227 11.12 5.44 13.84
C THR A 227 10.66 6.63 13.01
N PHE A 228 9.35 6.78 12.82
CA PHE A 228 8.81 7.98 12.15
C PHE A 228 9.09 9.27 12.94
N ALA A 229 9.20 9.23 14.27
CA ALA A 229 9.62 10.40 15.04
C ALA A 229 11.02 10.90 14.64
N ASN A 230 11.94 9.99 14.31
CA ASN A 230 13.27 10.38 13.84
C ASN A 230 13.21 11.10 12.48
N LEU A 231 12.33 10.65 11.58
CA LEU A 231 12.12 11.28 10.28
C LEU A 231 11.43 12.65 10.43
N ASP A 232 10.40 12.73 11.29
CA ASP A 232 9.70 13.98 11.59
C ASP A 232 10.66 15.02 12.22
N ALA A 233 11.60 14.61 13.06
CA ALA A 233 12.63 15.48 13.64
C ALA A 233 13.59 16.05 12.58
N ALA A 234 13.77 15.37 11.45
CA ALA A 234 14.52 15.84 10.29
C ALA A 234 13.66 16.61 9.25
N ASP A 235 12.39 16.89 9.57
CA ASP A 235 11.40 17.48 8.65
C ASP A 235 11.19 16.64 7.36
N VAL A 236 11.19 15.31 7.51
CA VAL A 236 10.95 14.34 6.43
C VAL A 236 9.71 13.50 6.73
N LYS A 237 8.65 13.68 5.94
CA LYS A 237 7.39 12.96 6.09
C LYS A 237 7.36 11.72 5.21
N LEU A 238 7.40 10.55 5.83
CA LEU A 238 7.25 9.28 5.13
C LEU A 238 5.80 8.81 5.12
N ARG A 239 5.30 8.35 3.97
CA ARG A 239 3.99 7.69 3.83
C ARG A 239 4.08 6.45 2.95
N MET A 240 3.47 5.36 3.38
CA MET A 240 3.48 4.10 2.64
C MET A 240 2.08 3.54 2.50
N MET A 241 1.79 2.91 1.36
CA MET A 241 0.55 2.18 1.18
C MET A 241 0.69 0.73 1.66
N THR A 242 -0.30 0.20 2.36
CA THR A 242 -0.51 -1.24 2.58
C THR A 242 -1.97 -1.59 2.32
N THR A 243 -2.28 -2.86 2.14
CA THR A 243 -3.65 -3.31 1.85
C THR A 243 -4.15 -4.20 2.98
N ASN A 244 -5.23 -3.79 3.67
CA ASN A 244 -5.95 -4.66 4.59
C ASN A 244 -6.92 -5.54 3.78
N LEU A 245 -6.56 -6.81 3.61
CA LEU A 245 -7.36 -7.78 2.85
C LEU A 245 -8.65 -8.17 3.56
N THR A 246 -8.65 -8.18 4.90
CA THR A 246 -9.84 -8.50 5.71
C THR A 246 -10.91 -7.42 5.55
N ARG A 247 -10.53 -6.14 5.61
CA ARG A 247 -11.44 -4.98 5.44
C ARG A 247 -11.63 -4.53 3.98
N ARG A 248 -10.92 -5.15 3.02
CA ARG A 248 -10.92 -4.77 1.59
C ARG A 248 -10.53 -3.30 1.38
N GLN A 249 -9.53 -2.84 2.11
CA GLN A 249 -9.23 -1.41 2.24
C GLN A 249 -7.73 -1.12 1.98
N PRO A 250 -7.40 -0.18 1.06
CA PRO A 250 -6.06 0.41 1.02
C PRO A 250 -5.87 1.33 2.24
N MET A 251 -4.73 1.24 2.90
CA MET A 251 -4.44 2.01 4.10
C MET A 251 -3.07 2.68 4.01
N ARG A 252 -3.01 3.96 4.36
CA ARG A 252 -1.79 4.77 4.33
C ARG A 252 -1.16 4.84 5.72
N MET A 253 0.03 4.26 5.87
CA MET A 253 0.82 4.30 7.11
C MET A 253 1.66 5.59 7.21
N PRO A 254 1.94 6.06 8.44
CA PRO A 254 1.50 5.50 9.74
C PRO A 254 0.06 5.91 10.11
N TRP A 255 -0.59 5.15 11.01
CA TRP A 255 -1.99 5.38 11.43
C TRP A 255 -2.09 5.88 12.88
N PHE A 256 -2.96 6.85 13.14
CA PHE A 256 -3.25 7.32 14.50
C PHE A 256 -4.34 6.50 15.22
N GLY A 257 -5.04 5.65 14.49
CA GLY A 257 -6.09 4.79 15.05
C GLY A 257 -5.53 3.80 16.07
N ARG A 258 -6.24 3.62 17.18
CA ARG A 258 -5.92 2.65 18.24
C ARG A 258 -6.68 1.32 18.07
N GLU A 259 -7.07 1.02 16.84
CA GLU A 259 -7.95 -0.10 16.48
C GLU A 259 -7.19 -1.44 16.36
N TYR A 260 -5.88 -1.40 16.13
CA TYR A 260 -5.07 -2.58 15.88
C TYR A 260 -4.21 -3.00 17.06
N PHE A 261 -4.10 -4.31 17.22
CA PHE A 261 -3.24 -5.00 18.17
C PHE A 261 -2.32 -5.97 17.43
N PHE A 262 -1.14 -6.22 17.97
CA PHE A 262 -0.19 -7.21 17.44
C PHE A 262 0.12 -8.27 18.49
N CYS A 263 0.45 -9.47 18.04
CA CYS A 263 0.98 -10.53 18.88
C CYS A 263 2.51 -10.51 18.80
N PRO A 264 3.24 -10.26 19.91
CA PRO A 264 4.70 -10.17 19.85
C PRO A 264 5.38 -11.44 19.34
N ASP A 265 4.87 -12.63 19.71
CA ASP A 265 5.43 -13.91 19.26
C ASP A 265 5.29 -14.10 17.75
N GLU A 266 4.16 -13.70 17.17
CA GLU A 266 3.95 -13.72 15.71
C GLU A 266 4.85 -12.68 15.02
N PHE A 267 5.03 -11.51 15.64
CA PHE A 267 5.89 -10.45 15.10
C PHE A 267 7.37 -10.83 15.11
N ARG A 268 7.85 -11.57 16.12
CA ARG A 268 9.22 -12.11 16.15
C ARG A 268 9.51 -13.09 15.02
N ALA A 269 8.49 -13.70 14.42
CA ALA A 269 8.63 -14.53 13.22
C ALA A 269 8.75 -13.71 11.91
N LEU A 270 8.46 -12.41 11.96
CA LEU A 270 8.41 -11.49 10.81
C LEU A 270 9.45 -10.36 10.88
N PHE A 271 9.90 -10.00 12.09
CA PHE A 271 10.74 -8.84 12.38
C PHE A 271 11.93 -9.19 13.30
N PRO A 272 13.05 -8.43 13.21
CA PRO A 272 14.14 -8.50 14.16
C PRO A 272 13.70 -8.28 15.62
N ALA A 273 14.40 -8.89 16.57
CA ALA A 273 14.02 -8.88 17.99
C ALA A 273 14.01 -7.45 18.57
N ASP A 274 15.03 -6.65 18.27
CA ASP A 274 15.14 -5.25 18.71
C ASP A 274 13.98 -4.36 18.21
N VAL A 275 13.44 -4.65 17.02
CA VAL A 275 12.25 -3.98 16.49
C VAL A 275 11.00 -4.35 17.29
N VAL A 276 10.81 -5.63 17.60
CA VAL A 276 9.64 -6.08 18.37
C VAL A 276 9.73 -5.61 19.82
N ASP A 277 10.91 -5.73 20.43
CA ASP A 277 11.15 -5.27 21.80
C ASP A 277 10.96 -3.74 21.90
N TRP A 278 11.32 -2.98 20.87
CA TRP A 278 10.96 -1.56 20.78
C TRP A 278 9.44 -1.36 20.81
N MET A 279 8.69 -2.09 19.99
CA MET A 279 7.23 -1.98 19.94
C MET A 279 6.55 -2.36 21.26
N GLU A 280 7.04 -3.39 21.96
CA GLU A 280 6.55 -3.79 23.28
C GLU A 280 6.77 -2.68 24.32
N ASN A 281 7.94 -2.03 24.29
CA ASN A 281 8.31 -0.97 25.23
C ASN A 281 7.69 0.40 24.92
N HIS A 282 7.10 0.58 23.73
CA HIS A 282 6.53 1.86 23.28
C HIS A 282 5.04 1.72 22.92
N ALA A 283 4.28 1.02 23.76
CA ALA A 283 2.82 0.95 23.63
C ALA A 283 2.19 2.37 23.73
N PRO A 284 1.19 2.72 22.90
CA PRO A 284 0.61 4.06 22.92
C PRO A 284 0.09 4.44 24.29
N PRO A 285 0.34 5.65 24.82
CA PRO A 285 -0.14 6.02 26.15
C PRO A 285 -1.67 6.14 26.19
N LEU A 286 -2.30 5.68 27.28
CA LEU A 286 -3.69 5.97 27.60
C LEU A 286 -3.76 7.06 28.67
N PRO A 287 -4.74 7.98 28.59
CA PRO A 287 -5.06 8.84 29.73
C PRO A 287 -5.54 7.99 30.91
N GLU A 288 -5.49 8.57 32.12
CA GLU A 288 -6.06 7.95 33.32
C GLU A 288 -7.52 7.50 33.08
N PRO A 289 -7.96 6.34 33.63
CA PRO A 289 -9.27 5.74 33.37
C PRO A 289 -10.44 6.48 34.07
N THR A 290 -10.42 7.81 34.10
CA THR A 290 -11.43 8.65 34.74
C THR A 290 -12.69 8.80 33.89
N SER A 291 -12.53 8.97 32.57
CA SER A 291 -13.65 9.03 31.62
C SER A 291 -14.11 7.64 31.19
N ALA A 292 -15.37 7.53 30.77
CA ALA A 292 -15.92 6.27 30.22
C ALA A 292 -15.10 5.75 29.03
N ARG A 293 -14.68 6.66 28.15
CA ARG A 293 -13.85 6.35 26.99
C ARG A 293 -12.46 5.85 27.38
N ALA A 294 -11.80 6.52 28.32
CA ALA A 294 -10.49 6.11 28.80
C ALA A 294 -10.58 4.72 29.47
N TRP A 295 -11.54 4.53 30.39
CA TRP A 295 -11.77 3.26 31.06
C TRP A 295 -12.02 2.11 30.08
N ARG A 296 -12.88 2.32 29.06
CA ARG A 296 -13.13 1.32 27.99
C ARG A 296 -11.87 0.99 27.20
N SER A 297 -11.03 1.99 26.91
CA SER A 297 -9.76 1.78 26.21
C SER A 297 -8.79 0.93 27.03
N HIS A 298 -8.74 1.14 28.35
CA HIS A 298 -7.95 0.30 29.27
C HIS A 298 -8.51 -1.13 29.33
N LEU A 299 -9.82 -1.29 29.49
CA LEU A 299 -10.48 -2.59 29.51
C LEU A 299 -10.18 -3.40 28.23
N LEU A 300 -10.30 -2.76 27.07
CA LEU A 300 -10.04 -3.42 25.79
C LEU A 300 -8.60 -3.93 25.69
N ARG A 301 -7.62 -3.18 26.22
CA ARG A 301 -6.21 -3.62 26.25
C ARG A 301 -5.98 -4.80 27.17
N GLU A 302 -6.63 -4.81 28.33
CA GLU A 302 -6.57 -5.96 29.25
C GLU A 302 -7.19 -7.20 28.60
N GLN A 303 -8.34 -7.05 27.93
CA GLN A 303 -9.02 -8.13 27.20
C GLN A 303 -8.26 -8.60 25.94
N ALA A 304 -7.40 -7.75 25.37
CA ALA A 304 -6.59 -8.12 24.20
C ALA A 304 -5.40 -9.04 24.55
N LYS A 305 -4.96 -9.07 25.82
CA LYS A 305 -3.78 -9.83 26.24
C LYS A 305 -3.87 -11.30 25.81
N PRO A 306 -2.76 -11.91 25.33
CA PRO A 306 -1.38 -11.40 25.33
C PRO A 306 -1.03 -10.41 24.21
N ARG A 307 -1.99 -9.98 23.38
CA ARG A 307 -1.74 -9.01 22.31
C ARG A 307 -1.55 -7.62 22.87
N LEU A 308 -0.72 -6.83 22.20
CA LEU A 308 -0.38 -5.46 22.59
C LEU A 308 -0.92 -4.47 21.55
N PRO A 309 -1.28 -3.24 21.94
CA PRO A 309 -1.72 -2.22 21.00
C PRO A 309 -0.60 -1.90 19.99
N PHE A 310 -0.96 -1.75 18.72
CA PHE A 310 -0.01 -1.35 17.68
C PHE A 310 0.56 0.06 17.98
N PRO A 311 1.87 0.31 17.73
CA PRO A 311 2.50 1.58 18.06
C PRO A 311 1.82 2.80 17.43
N SER A 312 1.93 3.93 18.13
CA SER A 312 1.48 5.21 17.62
C SER A 312 2.42 5.71 16.51
N PRO A 313 2.00 6.62 15.62
CA PRO A 313 2.85 7.03 14.49
C PRO A 313 4.29 7.42 14.86
N PRO A 314 4.55 8.27 15.88
CA PRO A 314 5.93 8.61 16.27
C PRO A 314 6.80 7.39 16.65
N ASP A 315 6.20 6.39 17.30
CA ASP A 315 6.90 5.23 17.85
C ASP A 315 6.99 4.05 16.88
N LEU A 316 6.28 4.11 15.74
CA LEU A 316 6.27 3.04 14.75
C LEU A 316 7.66 2.90 14.11
N PRO A 317 8.28 1.70 14.13
CA PRO A 317 9.50 1.47 13.37
C PRO A 317 9.26 1.57 11.86
N VAL A 318 10.14 2.28 11.15
CA VAL A 318 10.03 2.47 9.70
C VAL A 318 10.04 1.13 8.98
N VAL A 319 10.89 0.19 9.42
CA VAL A 319 10.98 -1.16 8.82
C VAL A 319 9.67 -1.95 8.92
N VAL A 320 8.85 -1.71 9.96
CA VAL A 320 7.52 -2.35 10.09
C VAL A 320 6.59 -1.88 8.98
N ALA A 321 6.49 -0.55 8.79
CA ALA A 321 5.70 0.02 7.71
C ALA A 321 6.22 -0.43 6.33
N THR A 322 7.54 -0.46 6.12
CA THR A 322 8.16 -0.91 4.87
C THR A 322 7.82 -2.37 4.58
N ARG A 323 7.98 -3.25 5.57
CA ARG A 323 7.71 -4.70 5.44
C ARG A 323 6.24 -5.00 5.20
N MET A 324 5.33 -4.25 5.82
CA MET A 324 3.89 -4.36 5.55
C MET A 324 3.56 -3.93 4.12
N SER A 325 4.14 -2.83 3.63
CA SER A 325 3.96 -2.37 2.25
C SER A 325 4.54 -3.32 1.20
N LEU A 326 5.57 -4.09 1.55
CA LEU A 326 6.30 -5.05 0.71
C LEU A 326 5.78 -6.50 0.78
N SER A 327 4.68 -6.78 1.49
CA SER A 327 4.19 -8.15 1.70
C SER A 327 3.60 -8.78 0.42
N PHE A 328 4.46 -9.01 -0.58
CA PHE A 328 4.10 -9.42 -1.93
C PHE A 328 3.38 -10.77 -1.89
N PRO A 329 2.14 -10.85 -2.41
CA PRO A 329 1.31 -12.05 -2.29
C PRO A 329 2.05 -13.32 -2.69
N VAL A 330 1.88 -14.37 -1.89
CA VAL A 330 2.50 -15.70 -2.07
C VAL A 330 4.02 -15.71 -1.87
N LEU A 331 4.78 -14.67 -2.22
CA LEU A 331 6.24 -14.69 -2.04
C LEU A 331 6.65 -14.37 -0.60
N ILE A 332 6.11 -13.27 -0.06
CA ILE A 332 6.42 -12.76 1.28
C ILE A 332 5.16 -12.86 2.15
N ALA A 333 5.30 -13.34 3.38
CA ALA A 333 4.19 -13.50 4.31
C ALA A 333 3.46 -12.16 4.57
N ALA A 334 2.13 -12.22 4.59
CA ALA A 334 1.26 -11.16 5.08
C ALA A 334 1.49 -10.92 6.58
N VAL A 335 1.21 -9.70 7.03
CA VAL A 335 1.37 -9.30 8.43
C VAL A 335 0.00 -9.36 9.12
N PRO A 336 -0.18 -10.22 10.14
CA PRO A 336 -1.42 -10.27 10.90
C PRO A 336 -1.46 -9.14 11.93
N LEU A 337 -2.56 -8.39 11.97
CA LEU A 337 -2.93 -7.56 13.12
C LEU A 337 -4.29 -8.02 13.61
N TYR A 338 -4.68 -7.60 14.81
CA TYR A 338 -5.95 -7.97 15.43
C TYR A 338 -6.78 -6.73 15.68
N ALA A 339 -8.08 -6.79 15.38
CA ALA A 339 -9.03 -5.74 15.70
C ALA A 339 -10.38 -6.36 16.06
N VAL A 340 -11.23 -5.60 16.73
CA VAL A 340 -12.60 -6.02 17.06
C VAL A 340 -13.52 -5.62 15.91
N ASP A 341 -14.31 -6.58 15.41
CA ASP A 341 -15.40 -6.29 14.48
C ASP A 341 -16.68 -5.93 15.26
N PHE A 342 -16.95 -4.63 15.39
CA PHE A 342 -18.14 -4.13 16.08
C PHE A 342 -19.44 -4.30 15.27
N THR A 343 -19.38 -4.87 14.06
CA THR A 343 -20.60 -5.27 13.33
C THR A 343 -21.20 -6.57 13.86
N LEU A 344 -20.43 -7.35 14.65
CA LEU A 344 -20.89 -8.59 15.26
C LEU A 344 -21.67 -8.33 16.56
N GLN A 345 -22.85 -8.93 16.66
CA GLN A 345 -23.72 -8.82 17.85
C GLN A 345 -22.99 -9.17 19.14
N GLN A 346 -22.22 -10.27 19.17
CA GLN A 346 -21.47 -10.68 20.36
C GLN A 346 -20.47 -9.61 20.87
N ASN A 347 -19.90 -8.82 19.96
CA ASN A 347 -18.95 -7.76 20.31
C ASN A 347 -19.70 -6.51 20.79
N GLN A 348 -20.88 -6.24 20.24
CA GLN A 348 -21.78 -5.20 20.74
C GLN A 348 -22.28 -5.56 22.15
N ASP A 349 -22.68 -6.81 22.38
CA ASP A 349 -23.11 -7.31 23.68
C ASP A 349 -21.99 -7.17 24.73
N ALA A 350 -20.74 -7.48 24.36
CA ALA A 350 -19.59 -7.29 25.25
C ALA A 350 -19.37 -5.81 25.63
N VAL A 351 -19.57 -4.88 24.69
CA VAL A 351 -19.48 -3.44 24.95
C VAL A 351 -20.61 -2.98 25.87
N THR A 352 -21.84 -3.45 25.65
CA THR A 352 -23.01 -3.14 26.48
C THR A 352 -22.83 -3.69 27.90
N ALA A 353 -22.43 -4.96 28.03
CA ALA A 353 -22.15 -5.59 29.33
C ALA A 353 -21.05 -4.86 30.10
N ALA A 354 -19.99 -4.42 29.42
CA ALA A 354 -18.94 -3.61 30.05
C ALA A 354 -19.45 -2.24 30.54
N ALA A 355 -20.36 -1.62 29.80
CA ALA A 355 -20.98 -0.35 30.21
C ALA A 355 -21.91 -0.54 31.42
N GLU A 356 -22.70 -1.61 31.45
CA GLU A 356 -23.56 -2.00 32.58
C GLU A 356 -22.75 -2.30 33.83
N TRP A 357 -21.76 -3.18 33.71
CA TRP A 357 -20.90 -3.57 34.82
C TRP A 357 -20.18 -2.37 35.44
N ARG A 358 -19.72 -1.41 34.63
CA ARG A 358 -19.09 -0.18 35.12
C ARG A 358 -20.06 0.70 35.91
N ARG A 359 -21.35 0.72 35.54
CA ARG A 359 -22.37 1.47 36.31
C ARG A 359 -22.60 0.83 37.68
N GLU A 360 -22.56 -0.50 37.76
CA GLU A 360 -22.71 -1.26 39.00
C GLU A 360 -21.45 -1.21 39.88
N HIS A 361 -20.26 -1.12 39.27
CA HIS A 361 -18.96 -1.16 39.93
C HIS A 361 -18.12 0.09 39.60
N PRO A 362 -18.55 1.30 39.99
CA PRO A 362 -17.93 2.55 39.55
C PRO A 362 -16.48 2.74 40.01
N ASN A 363 -16.07 2.07 41.10
CA ASN A 363 -14.73 2.15 41.66
C ASN A 363 -13.81 1.01 41.21
N ALA A 364 -14.31 0.06 40.44
CA ALA A 364 -13.53 -1.09 40.03
C ALA A 364 -12.62 -0.78 38.83
N SER A 365 -11.44 -1.36 38.86
CA SER A 365 -10.41 -1.18 37.84
C SER A 365 -10.79 -1.89 36.53
N PRO A 366 -10.25 -1.45 35.38
CA PRO A 366 -10.40 -2.16 34.12
C PRO A 366 -9.88 -3.61 34.16
N ALA A 367 -8.90 -3.92 35.00
CA ALA A 367 -8.38 -5.27 35.17
C ALA A 367 -9.37 -6.21 35.88
N GLU A 368 -10.05 -5.72 36.91
CA GLU A 368 -11.13 -6.47 37.59
C GLU A 368 -12.29 -6.73 36.63
N ALA A 369 -12.65 -5.73 35.81
CA ALA A 369 -13.66 -5.88 34.77
C ALA A 369 -13.27 -6.93 33.71
N ALA A 370 -12.00 -6.92 33.27
CA ALA A 370 -11.48 -7.90 32.31
C ALA A 370 -11.51 -9.33 32.86
N ALA A 371 -11.32 -9.50 34.17
CA ALA A 371 -11.43 -10.82 34.83
C ALA A 371 -12.89 -11.28 35.02
N ALA A 372 -13.82 -10.34 35.20
CA ALA A 372 -15.24 -10.63 35.44
C ALA A 372 -16.07 -10.80 34.16
N LEU A 373 -15.68 -10.13 33.07
CA LEU A 373 -16.46 -10.05 31.83
C LEU A 373 -15.80 -10.83 30.70
N LYS A 374 -16.63 -11.49 29.87
CA LYS A 374 -16.19 -11.95 28.56
C LYS A 374 -15.95 -10.73 27.66
N GLY A 375 -14.70 -10.53 27.23
CA GLY A 375 -14.34 -9.48 26.29
C GLY A 375 -14.81 -9.75 24.85
N PRO A 376 -14.71 -8.75 23.97
CA PRO A 376 -14.98 -8.91 22.55
C PRO A 376 -13.98 -9.87 21.91
N GLU A 377 -14.40 -10.51 20.81
CA GLU A 377 -13.53 -11.36 20.01
C GLU A 377 -12.70 -10.52 19.03
N PHE A 378 -11.39 -10.79 19.03
CA PHE A 378 -10.43 -10.12 18.16
C PHE A 378 -10.21 -10.93 16.89
N GLU A 379 -10.51 -10.33 15.74
CA GLU A 379 -10.34 -10.95 14.44
C GLU A 379 -9.01 -10.57 13.78
N VAL A 380 -8.45 -11.52 13.04
CA VAL A 380 -7.21 -11.32 12.28
C VAL A 380 -7.48 -10.46 11.05
N ASN A 381 -6.81 -9.33 11.01
CA ASN A 381 -6.70 -8.43 9.88
C ASN A 381 -5.42 -8.72 9.11
N TRP A 382 -5.54 -9.23 7.89
CA TRP A 382 -4.41 -9.60 7.05
C TRP A 382 -3.93 -8.41 6.21
N PHE A 383 -2.73 -7.93 6.52
CA PHE A 383 -2.08 -6.86 5.76
C PHE A 383 -1.12 -7.43 4.71
N SER A 384 -1.25 -6.92 3.48
CA SER A 384 -0.45 -7.32 2.34
C SER A 384 0.08 -6.10 1.58
N ASP A 385 0.76 -6.36 0.46
CA ASP A 385 1.44 -5.38 -0.37
C ASP A 385 0.53 -4.19 -0.75
N GLY A 386 1.09 -2.98 -0.67
CA GLY A 386 0.36 -1.74 -1.00
C GLY A 386 -0.03 -1.64 -2.47
N GLY A 387 0.80 -2.20 -3.36
CA GLY A 387 0.61 -2.17 -4.81
C GLY A 387 -0.54 -3.05 -5.30
N ILE A 388 -1.21 -3.81 -4.42
CA ILE A 388 -2.44 -4.54 -4.74
C ILE A 388 -3.58 -3.56 -5.06
N ALA A 389 -3.72 -2.48 -4.29
CA ALA A 389 -4.85 -1.57 -4.37
C ALA A 389 -4.47 -0.17 -4.92
N SER A 390 -3.27 0.33 -4.63
CA SER A 390 -2.73 1.53 -5.26
C SER A 390 -1.23 1.37 -5.44
N ASN A 391 -0.82 1.27 -6.70
CA ASN A 391 0.55 1.00 -7.10
C ASN A 391 1.37 2.28 -7.26
N LEU A 392 0.74 3.40 -7.61
CA LEU A 392 1.38 4.71 -7.55
C LEU A 392 0.44 5.69 -6.83
N PRO A 393 0.63 5.92 -5.53
CA PRO A 393 -0.29 6.74 -4.74
C PRO A 393 -0.05 8.24 -4.98
N VAL A 394 -0.24 8.74 -6.21
CA VAL A 394 0.05 10.15 -6.60
C VAL A 394 -0.74 11.20 -5.82
N HIS A 395 -1.81 10.78 -5.15
CA HIS A 395 -2.63 11.59 -4.25
C HIS A 395 -1.95 11.83 -2.88
N PHE A 396 -0.88 11.11 -2.56
CA PHE A 396 -0.07 11.40 -1.38
C PHE A 396 0.50 12.81 -1.49
N PHE A 397 0.39 13.57 -0.40
CA PHE A 397 0.89 14.95 -0.27
C PHE A 397 0.26 15.96 -1.24
N ASP A 398 -0.76 15.56 -2.00
CA ASP A 398 -1.40 16.43 -2.98
C ASP A 398 -2.22 17.52 -2.27
N THR A 399 -2.08 18.75 -2.75
CA THR A 399 -2.83 19.92 -2.25
C THR A 399 -3.32 20.75 -3.44
N PRO A 400 -4.48 21.42 -3.35
CA PRO A 400 -5.03 22.18 -4.49
C PRO A 400 -4.03 23.17 -5.08
N LEU A 401 -3.27 23.86 -4.22
CA LEU A 401 -2.22 24.82 -4.58
C LEU A 401 -0.90 24.39 -3.89
N PRO A 402 -0.03 23.66 -4.59
CA PRO A 402 1.20 23.15 -3.99
C PRO A 402 2.21 24.28 -3.77
N THR A 403 2.89 24.24 -2.62
CA THR A 403 3.97 25.18 -2.27
C THR A 403 5.35 24.71 -2.73
N ARG A 404 5.46 23.42 -3.10
CA ARG A 404 6.66 22.77 -3.65
C ARG A 404 6.28 21.69 -4.68
N PRO A 405 7.18 21.30 -5.59
CA PRO A 405 6.91 20.21 -6.53
C PRO A 405 6.73 18.87 -5.80
N THR A 406 5.78 18.05 -6.25
CA THR A 406 5.63 16.65 -5.81
C THR A 406 5.92 15.73 -6.99
N PHE A 407 7.13 15.21 -7.12
CA PHE A 407 7.48 14.34 -8.23
C PHE A 407 6.94 12.93 -8.05
N ALA A 408 6.61 12.26 -9.16
CA ALA A 408 6.33 10.83 -9.14
C ALA A 408 7.13 10.08 -10.20
N ILE A 409 7.62 8.90 -9.85
CA ILE A 409 8.34 8.01 -10.76
C ILE A 409 7.46 6.80 -11.05
N ASP A 410 6.86 6.79 -12.23
CA ASP A 410 6.06 5.69 -12.77
C ASP A 410 6.95 4.72 -13.57
N LEU A 411 6.52 3.47 -13.63
CA LEU A 411 7.15 2.40 -14.41
C LEU A 411 6.15 1.80 -15.39
N ALA A 412 6.56 1.68 -16.65
CA ALA A 412 5.69 1.18 -17.70
C ALA A 412 6.46 0.39 -18.76
N PRO A 413 5.84 -0.55 -19.47
CA PRO A 413 6.45 -1.11 -20.66
C PRO A 413 6.66 -0.02 -21.72
N PHE A 414 7.62 -0.22 -22.63
CA PHE A 414 7.75 0.63 -23.81
C PHE A 414 6.42 0.71 -24.58
N PRO A 415 6.03 1.91 -25.07
CA PRO A 415 4.87 2.04 -25.94
C PRO A 415 5.02 1.24 -27.24
N ASP A 416 3.91 0.76 -27.79
CA ASP A 416 3.93 0.05 -29.07
C ASP A 416 4.57 0.92 -30.17
N GLY A 417 5.53 0.35 -30.90
CA GLY A 417 6.24 1.04 -31.99
C GLY A 417 7.32 2.02 -31.52
N VAL A 418 7.63 2.05 -30.22
CA VAL A 418 8.80 2.74 -29.68
C VAL A 418 9.84 1.70 -29.33
N ASP A 419 10.93 1.69 -30.09
CA ASP A 419 12.08 0.85 -29.79
C ASP A 419 12.91 1.46 -28.66
N LYS A 420 13.60 0.59 -27.93
CA LYS A 420 14.55 0.98 -26.89
C LYS A 420 15.73 1.71 -27.53
N ASP A 421 16.08 2.89 -27.01
CA ASP A 421 17.25 3.67 -27.42
C ASP A 421 18.51 3.13 -26.72
N ASP A 422 19.66 3.27 -27.37
CA ASP A 422 20.96 2.92 -26.78
C ASP A 422 21.34 3.87 -25.64
N ASP A 423 20.88 5.13 -25.71
CA ASP A 423 21.00 6.11 -24.65
C ASP A 423 19.87 5.91 -23.61
N GLU A 424 20.24 5.37 -22.44
CA GLU A 424 19.28 5.05 -21.39
C GLU A 424 18.56 6.28 -20.85
N SER A 425 19.14 7.49 -20.94
CA SER A 425 18.46 8.71 -20.55
C SER A 425 17.23 8.99 -21.41
N LYS A 426 17.18 8.50 -22.66
CA LYS A 426 16.03 8.65 -23.57
C LYS A 426 14.94 7.60 -23.36
N ASN A 427 15.24 6.52 -22.65
CA ASN A 427 14.29 5.45 -22.31
C ASN A 427 13.35 5.82 -21.14
N SER A 428 13.11 7.13 -20.95
CA SER A 428 12.15 7.68 -20.01
C SER A 428 11.36 8.82 -20.63
N GLY A 429 10.14 9.07 -20.16
CA GLY A 429 9.25 10.10 -20.70
C GLY A 429 8.71 11.02 -19.61
N LEU A 430 8.92 12.32 -19.79
CA LEU A 430 8.21 13.39 -19.05
C LEU A 430 7.33 14.15 -20.05
N PRO A 431 6.03 14.35 -19.80
CA PRO A 431 5.17 15.12 -20.70
C PRO A 431 5.61 16.59 -20.81
N GLY A 432 6.40 16.92 -21.83
CA GLY A 432 6.96 18.26 -22.03
C GLY A 432 5.97 19.34 -22.51
N ALA A 433 4.79 18.95 -23.02
CA ALA A 433 3.75 19.87 -23.46
C ALA A 433 2.43 19.59 -22.76
N ASN A 434 1.63 20.64 -22.50
CA ASN A 434 0.32 20.54 -21.85
C ASN A 434 -0.70 19.66 -22.60
N GLN A 435 -0.43 19.33 -23.87
CA GLN A 435 -1.22 18.43 -24.71
C GLN A 435 -0.73 16.96 -24.65
N ALA A 436 0.50 16.72 -24.21
CA ALA A 436 1.08 15.38 -24.08
C ALA A 436 0.51 14.64 -22.85
N GLY A 437 0.62 13.30 -22.86
CA GLY A 437 0.20 12.45 -21.73
C GLY A 437 -1.32 12.39 -21.48
N ARG A 438 -2.14 12.73 -22.47
CA ARG A 438 -3.62 12.72 -22.35
C ARG A 438 -4.27 11.36 -22.46
N HIS A 439 -3.58 10.42 -23.08
CA HIS A 439 -4.13 9.11 -23.41
C HIS A 439 -3.79 8.12 -22.30
N ARG A 440 -4.79 7.34 -21.91
CA ARG A 440 -4.57 6.17 -21.07
C ARG A 440 -3.76 5.14 -21.85
N ARG A 441 -3.02 4.30 -21.13
CA ARG A 441 -2.33 3.16 -21.73
C ARG A 441 -3.36 2.17 -22.27
N TRP A 442 -3.05 1.60 -23.44
CA TRP A 442 -3.89 0.58 -24.07
C TRP A 442 -3.35 -0.80 -23.72
N SER A 443 -4.22 -1.68 -23.28
CA SER A 443 -3.92 -3.09 -23.14
C SER A 443 -4.26 -3.81 -24.45
N ARG A 444 -3.26 -4.44 -25.07
CA ARG A 444 -3.44 -5.26 -26.27
C ARG A 444 -3.10 -6.71 -25.96
N TRP A 445 -3.93 -7.63 -26.42
CA TRP A 445 -3.71 -9.07 -26.30
C TRP A 445 -4.30 -9.82 -27.50
N ASN A 446 -3.80 -11.04 -27.73
CA ASN A 446 -4.30 -11.92 -28.79
C ASN A 446 -5.77 -12.24 -28.58
N ARG A 447 -6.56 -12.25 -29.66
CA ARG A 447 -8.03 -12.43 -29.61
C ARG A 447 -8.47 -13.89 -29.73
N THR A 448 -7.55 -14.82 -29.95
CA THR A 448 -7.83 -16.23 -30.20
C THR A 448 -6.93 -17.15 -29.37
N GLY A 449 -7.42 -18.36 -29.10
CA GLY A 449 -6.71 -19.40 -28.35
C GLY A 449 -6.80 -19.26 -26.82
N LEU A 450 -6.30 -20.27 -26.09
CA LEU A 450 -6.32 -20.31 -24.62
C LEU A 450 -5.55 -19.14 -23.97
N GLY A 451 -4.52 -18.63 -24.65
CA GLY A 451 -3.78 -17.44 -24.20
C GLY A 451 -4.64 -16.17 -24.15
N ALA A 452 -5.67 -16.06 -25.01
CA ALA A 452 -6.60 -14.93 -25.02
C ALA A 452 -7.46 -14.89 -23.74
N MET A 453 -7.94 -16.05 -23.28
CA MET A 453 -8.73 -16.15 -22.05
C MET A 453 -7.92 -15.79 -20.81
N LEU A 454 -6.66 -16.25 -20.74
CA LEU A 454 -5.74 -15.87 -19.66
C LEU A 454 -5.43 -14.37 -19.69
N ALA A 455 -5.21 -13.79 -20.86
CA ALA A 455 -4.98 -12.36 -21.02
C ALA A 455 -6.21 -11.51 -20.64
N PHE A 456 -7.41 -11.97 -21.01
CA PHE A 456 -8.67 -11.33 -20.63
C PHE A 456 -8.88 -11.35 -19.11
N GLY A 457 -8.70 -12.51 -18.47
CA GLY A 457 -8.79 -12.63 -17.00
C GLY A 457 -7.77 -11.73 -16.29
N ARG A 458 -6.53 -11.69 -16.79
CA ARG A 458 -5.50 -10.75 -16.28
C ARG A 458 -5.93 -9.29 -16.47
N SER A 459 -6.51 -8.93 -17.60
CA SER A 459 -6.98 -7.56 -17.84
C SER A 459 -8.10 -7.14 -16.90
N ILE A 460 -9.00 -8.05 -16.50
CA ILE A 460 -10.03 -7.76 -15.49
C ILE A 460 -9.37 -7.39 -14.16
N VAL A 461 -8.41 -8.20 -13.72
CA VAL A 461 -7.66 -7.98 -12.48
C VAL A 461 -6.86 -6.68 -12.54
N ASP A 462 -6.11 -6.46 -13.62
CA ASP A 462 -5.30 -5.26 -13.82
C ASP A 462 -6.17 -4.00 -13.86
N THR A 463 -7.35 -4.07 -14.47
CA THR A 463 -8.33 -2.96 -14.49
C THR A 463 -8.85 -2.67 -13.08
N ALA A 464 -9.29 -3.70 -12.35
CA ALA A 464 -9.81 -3.53 -11.00
C ALA A 464 -8.78 -2.91 -10.04
N ARG A 465 -7.50 -3.24 -10.20
CA ARG A 465 -6.40 -2.74 -9.36
C ARG A 465 -5.89 -1.36 -9.74
N SER A 466 -5.78 -1.06 -11.04
CA SER A 466 -5.01 0.11 -11.51
C SER A 466 -5.86 1.26 -12.05
N TRP A 467 -7.19 1.11 -12.14
CA TRP A 467 -8.07 2.10 -12.74
C TRP A 467 -7.92 3.50 -12.12
N VAL A 468 -7.87 3.58 -10.78
CA VAL A 468 -7.74 4.85 -10.05
C VAL A 468 -6.41 5.52 -10.40
N ASP A 469 -5.30 4.79 -10.24
CA ASP A 469 -3.97 5.29 -10.56
C ASP A 469 -3.87 5.76 -12.02
N GLN A 470 -4.34 4.94 -12.98
CA GLN A 470 -4.33 5.29 -14.42
C GLN A 470 -5.20 6.52 -14.73
N SER A 471 -6.27 6.76 -13.97
CA SER A 471 -7.09 7.96 -14.12
C SER A 471 -6.36 9.22 -13.66
N GLN A 472 -5.51 9.11 -12.62
CA GLN A 472 -4.72 10.22 -12.10
C GLN A 472 -3.50 10.50 -13.00
N LEU A 473 -2.90 9.48 -13.63
CA LEU A 473 -1.78 9.65 -14.57
C LEU A 473 -2.09 10.55 -15.77
N ILE A 474 -3.37 10.69 -16.17
CA ILE A 474 -3.77 11.57 -17.27
C ILE A 474 -4.27 12.93 -16.79
N MET A 475 -4.37 13.15 -15.48
CA MET A 475 -4.92 14.38 -14.90
C MET A 475 -3.95 15.56 -15.10
N PRO A 476 -4.41 16.73 -15.57
CA PRO A 476 -3.56 17.92 -15.65
C PRO A 476 -3.13 18.40 -14.27
N GLY A 477 -1.85 18.70 -14.07
CA GLY A 477 -1.29 19.01 -12.76
C GLY A 477 -0.88 17.75 -11.97
N TYR A 478 -1.01 16.58 -12.58
CA TYR A 478 -0.43 15.32 -12.11
C TYR A 478 0.53 14.79 -13.16
N ARG A 479 0.10 14.65 -14.41
CA ARG A 479 0.92 14.04 -15.47
C ARG A 479 2.25 14.76 -15.74
N ASP A 480 2.28 16.07 -15.58
CA ASP A 480 3.45 16.95 -15.82
C ASP A 480 4.52 16.87 -14.72
N ARG A 481 4.21 16.26 -13.56
CA ARG A 481 5.16 15.96 -12.47
C ARG A 481 5.51 14.48 -12.38
N ILE A 482 5.07 13.67 -13.35
CA ILE A 482 5.26 12.22 -13.37
C ILE A 482 6.21 11.85 -14.49
N VAL A 483 7.41 11.40 -14.14
CA VAL A 483 8.31 10.79 -15.10
C VAL A 483 7.99 9.29 -15.20
N THR A 484 7.86 8.80 -16.44
CA THR A 484 7.69 7.37 -16.71
C THR A 484 9.03 6.78 -17.14
N ILE A 485 9.52 5.80 -16.40
CA ILE A 485 10.66 4.98 -16.80
C ILE A 485 10.14 3.76 -17.57
N TYR A 486 10.59 3.59 -18.81
CA TYR A 486 10.17 2.47 -19.64
C TYR A 486 10.99 1.22 -19.33
N HIS A 487 10.43 0.03 -19.51
CA HIS A 487 11.15 -1.25 -19.38
C HIS A 487 10.68 -2.24 -20.45
N ASP A 488 11.56 -3.16 -20.84
CA ASP A 488 11.20 -4.27 -21.72
C ASP A 488 10.79 -5.54 -20.94
N LYS A 489 10.59 -6.65 -21.66
CA LYS A 489 10.20 -7.94 -21.06
C LYS A 489 11.32 -8.64 -20.29
N ALA A 490 12.58 -8.31 -20.54
CA ALA A 490 13.75 -8.86 -19.86
C ALA A 490 14.06 -8.08 -18.58
N GLU A 491 13.77 -6.78 -18.59
CA GLU A 491 13.99 -5.80 -17.51
C GLU A 491 12.80 -5.68 -16.54
N GLY A 492 11.65 -6.27 -16.88
CA GLY A 492 10.39 -6.18 -16.12
C GLY A 492 9.91 -7.49 -15.47
N GLY A 493 9.06 -7.37 -14.44
CA GLY A 493 8.39 -8.51 -13.79
C GLY A 493 9.17 -9.21 -12.67
N MET A 494 8.91 -10.49 -12.40
CA MET A 494 9.56 -11.26 -11.32
C MET A 494 11.01 -11.70 -11.64
N ASN A 495 11.74 -10.99 -12.49
CA ASN A 495 13.09 -11.36 -12.88
C ASN A 495 14.10 -10.88 -11.83
N LEU A 496 14.27 -11.65 -10.74
CA LEU A 496 15.16 -11.32 -9.63
C LEU A 496 16.65 -11.56 -9.93
N ASN A 497 16.98 -12.19 -11.05
CA ASN A 497 18.35 -12.51 -11.48
C ASN A 497 18.73 -11.71 -12.73
N MET A 498 18.66 -10.38 -12.63
CA MET A 498 19.19 -9.52 -13.69
C MET A 498 20.72 -9.57 -13.68
N ASP A 499 21.33 -9.55 -14.86
CA ASP A 499 22.76 -9.35 -14.98
C ASP A 499 23.14 -7.89 -14.63
N GLU A 500 24.41 -7.69 -14.30
CA GLU A 500 24.96 -6.40 -13.87
C GLU A 500 24.74 -5.30 -14.91
N GLN A 501 24.96 -5.58 -16.20
CA GLN A 501 24.78 -4.62 -17.29
C GLN A 501 23.31 -4.19 -17.43
N THR A 502 22.36 -5.08 -17.19
CA THR A 502 20.94 -4.73 -17.17
C THR A 502 20.60 -3.80 -16.01
N VAL A 503 21.22 -3.99 -14.85
CA VAL A 503 20.99 -3.10 -13.69
C VAL A 503 21.63 -1.74 -13.90
N ASP A 504 22.87 -1.67 -14.38
CA ASP A 504 23.53 -0.39 -14.66
C ASP A 504 22.72 0.46 -15.64
N ARG A 505 22.19 -0.16 -16.69
CA ARG A 505 21.29 0.49 -17.66
C ARG A 505 20.00 1.02 -17.02
N LEU A 506 19.38 0.25 -16.12
CA LEU A 506 18.18 0.68 -15.40
C LEU A 506 18.46 1.81 -14.40
N VAL A 507 19.62 1.79 -13.76
CA VAL A 507 20.13 2.85 -12.88
C VAL A 507 20.32 4.14 -13.67
N GLU A 508 21.02 4.09 -14.80
CA GLU A 508 21.25 5.22 -15.70
C GLU A 508 19.93 5.79 -16.22
N ARG A 509 18.99 4.92 -16.61
CA ARG A 509 17.65 5.31 -17.05
C ARG A 509 16.86 6.04 -15.95
N GLY A 510 16.94 5.55 -14.71
CA GLY A 510 16.34 6.18 -13.55
C GLY A 510 16.90 7.58 -13.30
N GLN A 511 18.22 7.71 -13.32
CA GLN A 511 18.91 8.98 -13.20
C GLN A 511 18.51 9.96 -14.31
N GLY A 512 18.55 9.53 -15.59
CA GLY A 512 18.14 10.37 -16.72
C GLY A 512 16.66 10.78 -16.67
N GLY A 513 15.79 9.94 -16.10
CA GLY A 513 14.40 10.31 -15.83
C GLY A 513 14.26 11.42 -14.78
N ALA A 514 15.02 11.35 -13.69
CA ALA A 514 15.06 12.39 -12.68
C ALA A 514 15.68 13.69 -13.20
N ALA A 515 16.73 13.60 -14.02
CA ALA A 515 17.36 14.75 -14.66
C ALA A 515 16.35 15.55 -15.49
N LYS A 516 15.41 14.90 -16.21
CA LYS A 516 14.32 15.59 -16.92
C LYS A 516 13.42 16.42 -16.01
N LEU A 517 13.19 15.97 -14.77
CA LEU A 517 12.43 16.73 -13.79
C LEU A 517 13.23 17.95 -13.31
N VAL A 518 14.52 17.76 -13.03
CA VAL A 518 15.44 18.85 -12.68
C VAL A 518 15.49 19.89 -13.79
N ASP A 519 15.75 19.47 -15.04
CA ASP A 519 15.79 20.34 -16.21
C ASP A 519 14.51 21.15 -16.38
N SER A 520 13.35 20.50 -16.22
CA SER A 520 12.05 21.16 -16.38
C SER A 520 11.71 22.11 -15.22
N PHE A 521 11.95 21.72 -13.97
CA PHE A 521 11.46 22.45 -12.79
C PHE A 521 12.48 23.39 -12.15
N VAL A 522 13.78 23.14 -12.32
CA VAL A 522 14.86 23.99 -11.81
C VAL A 522 15.32 24.98 -12.87
N TYR A 523 15.62 24.49 -14.08
CA TYR A 523 16.21 25.29 -15.15
C TYR A 523 15.17 25.79 -16.17
N GLY A 524 14.01 25.14 -16.26
CA GLY A 524 12.89 25.51 -17.12
C GLY A 524 11.77 26.28 -16.40
N ASP A 525 10.64 26.41 -17.09
CA ASP A 525 9.41 27.04 -16.58
C ASP A 525 8.42 26.04 -15.95
N GLY A 526 8.83 24.78 -15.80
CA GLY A 526 7.99 23.65 -15.38
C GLY A 526 7.29 23.91 -14.06
N TRP A 527 7.97 24.51 -13.07
CA TRP A 527 7.34 24.82 -11.78
C TRP A 527 6.29 25.94 -11.86
N LEU A 528 6.53 26.98 -12.67
CA LEU A 528 5.55 28.05 -12.88
C LEU A 528 4.33 27.52 -13.63
N ASN A 529 4.55 26.78 -14.72
CA ASN A 529 3.48 26.14 -15.50
C ASN A 529 2.69 25.15 -14.63
N HIS A 530 3.36 24.33 -13.81
CA HIS A 530 2.71 23.41 -12.88
C HIS A 530 1.76 24.14 -11.93
N ARG A 531 2.22 25.19 -11.25
CA ARG A 531 1.38 26.00 -10.34
C ARG A 531 0.16 26.57 -11.06
N TRP A 532 0.33 27.06 -12.29
CA TRP A 532 -0.77 27.56 -13.10
C TRP A 532 -1.79 26.47 -13.46
N ILE A 533 -1.32 25.29 -13.89
CA ILE A 533 -2.20 24.16 -14.20
C ILE A 533 -2.95 23.72 -12.95
N ARG A 534 -2.29 23.62 -11.79
CA ARG A 534 -2.93 23.27 -10.51
C ARG A 534 -4.01 24.25 -10.12
N PHE A 535 -3.73 25.55 -10.20
CA PHE A 535 -4.72 26.59 -9.96
C PHE A 535 -5.93 26.43 -10.89
N ARG A 536 -5.70 26.31 -12.21
CA ARG A 536 -6.78 26.16 -13.20
C ARG A 536 -7.59 24.88 -13.03
N THR A 537 -6.96 23.76 -12.69
CA THR A 537 -7.63 22.48 -12.43
C THR A 537 -8.46 22.56 -11.14
N ALA A 538 -7.87 23.06 -10.04
CA ALA A 538 -8.56 23.15 -8.75
C ALA A 538 -9.79 24.08 -8.80
N THR A 539 -9.61 25.28 -9.36
CA THR A 539 -10.71 26.27 -9.49
C THR A 539 -11.81 25.80 -10.44
N ALA A 540 -11.48 25.16 -11.56
CA ALA A 540 -12.50 24.58 -12.45
C ALA A 540 -13.28 23.43 -11.80
N GLY A 541 -12.65 22.65 -10.92
CA GLY A 541 -13.33 21.61 -10.13
C GLY A 541 -14.24 22.20 -9.07
N LEU A 542 -13.76 23.22 -8.34
CA LEU A 542 -14.50 23.92 -7.30
C LEU A 542 -15.72 24.67 -7.87
N ASP A 543 -15.56 25.38 -8.98
CA ASP A 543 -16.62 26.08 -9.69
C ASP A 543 -17.81 25.16 -10.01
N ARG A 544 -17.54 24.00 -10.63
CA ARG A 544 -18.59 23.01 -10.93
C ARG A 544 -19.24 22.43 -9.66
N TRP A 545 -18.46 22.20 -8.61
CA TRP A 545 -18.98 21.69 -7.34
C TRP A 545 -19.91 22.71 -6.67
N LEU A 546 -19.52 23.99 -6.66
CA LEU A 546 -20.31 25.09 -6.12
C LEU A 546 -21.57 25.36 -6.95
N ALA A 547 -21.49 25.26 -8.28
CA ALA A 547 -22.67 25.33 -9.14
C ALA A 547 -23.67 24.20 -8.80
N GLY A 548 -23.19 22.97 -8.58
CA GLY A 548 -24.01 21.85 -8.13
C GLY A 548 -24.63 22.07 -6.74
N PHE A 549 -23.83 22.55 -5.77
CA PHE A 549 -24.30 22.92 -4.43
C PHE A 549 -25.42 23.95 -4.50
N ARG A 550 -25.21 25.06 -5.22
CA ARG A 550 -26.20 26.12 -5.38
C ARG A 550 -27.50 25.60 -6.01
N SER A 551 -27.38 24.83 -7.10
CA SER A 551 -28.52 24.23 -7.78
C SER A 551 -29.38 23.40 -6.82
N GLY A 552 -28.75 22.53 -6.02
CA GLY A 552 -29.46 21.73 -5.02
C GLY A 552 -30.06 22.55 -3.88
N TYR A 553 -29.32 23.54 -3.37
CA TYR A 553 -29.77 24.40 -2.27
C TYR A 553 -30.99 25.26 -2.65
N GLU A 554 -30.97 25.87 -3.85
CA GLU A 554 -32.02 26.78 -4.33
C GLU A 554 -33.21 26.07 -5.00
N THR A 555 -33.14 24.74 -5.19
CA THR A 555 -34.24 23.97 -5.77
C THR A 555 -35.50 24.11 -4.89
N PRO A 556 -36.65 24.54 -5.45
CA PRO A 556 -37.88 24.65 -4.68
C PRO A 556 -38.26 23.32 -4.01
N GLY A 557 -38.56 23.36 -2.71
CA GLY A 557 -38.89 22.16 -1.92
C GLY A 557 -37.70 21.33 -1.45
N SER A 558 -36.46 21.81 -1.59
CA SER A 558 -35.26 21.08 -1.12
C SER A 558 -35.14 20.96 0.40
N GLY A 559 -35.76 21.88 1.15
CA GLY A 559 -35.68 21.95 2.62
C GLY A 559 -34.32 22.41 3.17
N TYR A 560 -33.28 22.56 2.34
CA TYR A 560 -31.96 23.00 2.80
C TYR A 560 -31.94 24.40 3.44
N PRO A 561 -32.67 25.41 2.91
CA PRO A 561 -32.72 26.73 3.55
C PRO A 561 -33.27 26.71 4.98
N ASP A 562 -34.14 25.75 5.31
CA ASP A 562 -34.74 25.60 6.65
C ASP A 562 -33.79 24.87 7.62
N LEU A 563 -32.84 24.09 7.09
CA LEU A 563 -31.82 23.39 7.87
C LEU A 563 -30.63 24.30 8.21
N ALA A 564 -30.13 25.03 7.20
CA ALA A 564 -28.96 25.90 7.36
C ALA A 564 -29.00 27.06 6.37
N GLY A 565 -29.07 28.29 6.85
CA GLY A 565 -29.11 29.47 5.99
C GLY A 565 -29.66 30.71 6.68
N VAL A 566 -29.83 31.75 5.86
CA VAL A 566 -30.51 32.99 6.23
C VAL A 566 -31.53 33.30 5.14
N ASP A 567 -32.77 33.56 5.52
CA ASP A 567 -33.85 33.88 4.58
C ASP A 567 -33.71 35.31 4.02
N ALA A 568 -34.65 35.70 3.14
CA ALA A 568 -34.66 37.04 2.55
C ALA A 568 -34.93 38.17 3.55
N ALA A 569 -35.54 37.87 4.71
CA ALA A 569 -35.82 38.81 5.78
C ALA A 569 -34.68 38.93 6.79
N GLY A 570 -33.62 38.11 6.65
CA GLY A 570 -32.48 38.09 7.56
C GLY A 570 -32.65 37.13 8.74
N ASN A 571 -33.71 36.32 8.77
CA ASN A 571 -33.92 35.33 9.81
C ASN A 571 -33.03 34.13 9.58
N GLN A 572 -32.44 33.62 10.64
CA GLN A 572 -31.62 32.42 10.61
C GLN A 572 -32.49 31.17 10.58
N ALA A 573 -32.05 30.16 9.84
CA ALA A 573 -32.70 28.87 9.83
C ALA A 573 -32.77 28.27 11.25
N ASP A 574 -33.98 27.94 11.70
CA ASP A 574 -34.27 27.44 13.04
C ASP A 574 -34.94 26.04 13.04
N GLY A 575 -35.19 25.43 11.88
CA GLY A 575 -35.81 24.11 11.74
C GLY A 575 -35.07 22.95 12.45
N PRO A 576 -35.76 21.86 12.81
CA PRO A 576 -35.16 20.74 13.54
C PRO A 576 -34.08 20.04 12.69
N VAL A 577 -32.90 19.82 13.28
CA VAL A 577 -31.82 19.06 12.64
C VAL A 577 -31.95 17.58 13.02
N PRO A 578 -32.05 16.66 12.04
CA PRO A 578 -32.36 15.26 12.32
C PRO A 578 -31.22 14.45 12.95
N SER A 579 -29.97 14.86 12.77
CA SER A 579 -28.77 14.16 13.30
C SER A 579 -27.56 15.09 13.36
N TYR A 580 -26.49 14.67 14.06
CA TYR A 580 -25.28 15.48 14.30
C TYR A 580 -25.61 16.87 14.88
N PRO A 581 -26.16 16.90 16.11
CA PRO A 581 -26.68 18.13 16.70
C PRO A 581 -25.57 19.18 16.85
N MET A 582 -25.94 20.44 16.70
CA MET A 582 -25.05 21.57 16.85
C MET A 582 -25.51 22.39 18.05
N THR A 583 -24.57 22.80 18.91
CA THR A 583 -24.83 23.83 19.91
C THR A 583 -25.31 25.13 19.24
N ASP A 584 -26.16 25.91 19.90
CA ASP A 584 -26.76 27.13 19.33
C ASP A 584 -25.72 28.08 18.72
N GLY A 585 -24.59 28.33 19.40
CA GLY A 585 -23.51 29.18 18.87
C GLY A 585 -22.87 28.65 17.58
N ARG A 586 -22.75 27.33 17.44
CA ARG A 586 -22.28 26.69 16.19
C ARG A 586 -23.32 26.80 15.09
N ARG A 587 -24.60 26.65 15.43
CA ARG A 587 -25.70 26.75 14.47
C ARG A 587 -25.77 28.14 13.84
N VAL A 588 -25.65 29.19 14.64
CA VAL A 588 -25.54 30.59 14.16
C VAL A 588 -24.40 30.72 13.15
N ALA A 589 -23.22 30.19 13.48
CA ALA A 589 -22.06 30.26 12.60
C ALA A 589 -22.28 29.48 11.28
N VAL A 590 -22.96 28.33 11.33
CA VAL A 590 -23.31 27.55 10.13
C VAL A 590 -24.27 28.34 9.24
N ASN A 591 -25.33 28.92 9.80
CA ASN A 591 -26.29 29.75 9.06
C ASN A 591 -25.61 30.91 8.33
N LEU A 592 -24.74 31.66 9.03
CA LEU A 592 -23.99 32.79 8.46
C LEU A 592 -23.01 32.34 7.36
N ARG A 593 -22.31 31.22 7.57
CA ARG A 593 -21.38 30.66 6.56
C ARG A 593 -22.11 30.14 5.34
N THR A 594 -23.28 29.52 5.51
CA THR A 594 -24.12 29.07 4.39
C THR A 594 -24.62 30.27 3.59
N ALA A 595 -25.09 31.34 4.25
CA ALA A 595 -25.48 32.58 3.56
C ALA A 595 -24.32 33.21 2.77
N ALA A 596 -23.12 33.25 3.35
CA ALA A 596 -21.92 33.74 2.67
C ALA A 596 -21.54 32.85 1.47
N LEU A 597 -21.64 31.53 1.61
CA LEU A 597 -21.38 30.57 0.54
C LEU A 597 -22.38 30.73 -0.61
N VAL A 598 -23.67 30.80 -0.32
CA VAL A 598 -24.72 31.01 -1.34
C VAL A 598 -24.48 32.34 -2.06
N LYS A 599 -24.18 33.43 -1.33
CA LYS A 599 -23.82 34.72 -1.93
C LYS A 599 -22.61 34.61 -2.86
N LEU A 600 -21.55 33.91 -2.45
CA LEU A 600 -20.38 33.68 -3.28
C LEU A 600 -20.73 32.92 -4.57
N THR A 601 -21.53 31.85 -4.47
CA THR A 601 -21.95 31.08 -5.65
C THR A 601 -22.82 31.88 -6.61
N LYS A 602 -23.60 32.85 -6.10
CA LYS A 602 -24.34 33.81 -6.94
C LYS A 602 -23.41 34.71 -7.72
N GLN A 603 -22.43 35.32 -7.04
CA GLN A 603 -21.44 36.19 -7.65
C GLN A 603 -20.61 35.47 -8.73
N TRP A 604 -20.30 34.18 -8.54
CA TRP A 604 -19.58 33.39 -9.55
C TRP A 604 -20.41 33.11 -10.81
N SER A 605 -21.73 33.31 -10.75
CA SER A 605 -22.62 33.22 -11.90
C SER A 605 -22.77 34.55 -12.65
N ASP A 606 -22.05 35.60 -12.26
CA ASP A 606 -21.98 36.85 -13.00
C ASP A 606 -21.02 36.72 -14.20
N PRO A 607 -21.28 37.39 -15.34
CA PRO A 607 -20.39 37.31 -16.50
C PRO A 607 -18.96 37.82 -16.23
N PRO A 608 -17.91 37.14 -16.75
CA PRO A 608 -17.98 35.89 -17.51
C PRO A 608 -18.16 34.67 -16.59
N THR A 609 -19.28 33.96 -16.77
CA THR A 609 -19.69 32.83 -15.91
C THR A 609 -18.77 31.62 -16.04
N ASP A 610 -17.94 31.60 -17.08
CA ASP A 610 -16.95 30.56 -17.35
C ASP A 610 -15.53 31.00 -16.99
N ALA A 611 -15.33 32.04 -16.16
CA ALA A 611 -14.00 32.57 -15.80
C ALA A 611 -12.98 31.47 -15.40
N PHE A 612 -13.41 30.48 -14.62
CA PHE A 612 -12.57 29.34 -14.23
C PHE A 612 -12.61 28.16 -15.21
N THR A 613 -13.70 28.00 -15.96
CA THR A 613 -13.95 26.81 -16.80
C THR A 613 -13.60 27.01 -18.28
N HIS A 614 -13.53 28.25 -18.78
CA HIS A 614 -13.16 28.64 -20.13
C HIS A 614 -11.74 28.17 -20.46
N LYS A 615 -11.58 27.30 -21.46
CA LYS A 615 -10.29 26.65 -21.80
C LYS A 615 -9.61 25.98 -20.59
N SER A 616 -10.40 25.48 -19.64
CA SER A 616 -9.87 24.74 -18.49
C SER A 616 -9.09 23.49 -18.93
N PRO A 617 -8.07 23.06 -18.15
CA PRO A 617 -7.28 21.88 -18.45
C PRO A 617 -8.12 20.62 -18.70
N ARG A 618 -7.67 19.75 -19.60
CA ARG A 618 -8.36 18.51 -20.00
C ARG A 618 -7.53 17.25 -19.73
N PRO A 619 -8.15 16.14 -19.26
CA PRO A 619 -9.58 15.96 -18.97
C PRO A 619 -10.08 16.82 -17.80
N SER A 620 -11.40 17.07 -17.78
CA SER A 620 -12.04 17.91 -16.77
C SER A 620 -11.94 17.30 -15.36
N PRO A 621 -11.55 18.08 -14.34
CA PRO A 621 -11.54 17.61 -12.95
C PRO A 621 -12.96 17.47 -12.40
N ALA A 622 -13.13 16.52 -11.46
CA ALA A 622 -14.34 16.32 -10.69
C ALA A 622 -13.99 16.18 -9.21
N LEU A 623 -14.60 17.02 -8.36
CA LEU A 623 -14.54 16.88 -6.91
C LEU A 623 -15.56 15.84 -6.45
N ARG A 624 -15.20 15.03 -5.45
CA ARG A 624 -16.08 14.04 -4.82
C ARG A 624 -15.78 13.98 -3.34
N LEU A 625 -16.82 13.81 -2.52
CA LEU A 625 -16.65 13.52 -1.10
C LEU A 625 -16.32 12.03 -0.93
N VAL A 626 -15.25 11.76 -0.21
CA VAL A 626 -14.83 10.42 0.20
C VAL A 626 -14.47 10.49 1.68
N PRO A 627 -14.63 9.39 2.44
CA PRO A 627 -14.12 9.32 3.80
C PRO A 627 -12.64 9.71 3.83
N SER A 628 -12.25 10.50 4.82
CA SER A 628 -10.85 10.88 5.00
C SER A 628 -10.10 9.74 5.67
N ASP A 629 -9.12 9.17 4.97
CA ASP A 629 -8.10 8.31 5.59
C ASP A 629 -7.07 9.12 6.40
N ILE A 630 -7.18 10.45 6.37
CA ILE A 630 -6.28 11.40 7.03
C ILE A 630 -6.79 11.69 8.44
N LEU A 631 -6.23 10.99 9.43
CA LEU A 631 -6.22 11.42 10.82
C LEU A 631 -4.98 12.29 11.12
N ASP A 632 -4.55 13.16 10.19
CA ASP A 632 -3.46 14.11 10.47
C ASP A 632 -3.99 15.20 11.43
N ARG A 633 -3.88 14.96 12.74
CA ARG A 633 -4.19 15.97 13.77
C ARG A 633 -3.33 17.24 13.63
N ALA A 634 -2.22 17.17 12.91
CA ALA A 634 -1.20 18.22 12.82
C ALA A 634 -1.59 19.51 12.07
N ARG A 635 -2.78 19.63 11.47
CA ARG A 635 -3.19 20.86 10.76
C ARG A 635 -4.40 21.60 11.35
N ARG A 636 -4.96 21.16 12.48
CA ARG A 636 -5.94 21.97 13.22
C ARG A 636 -5.26 22.55 14.46
N PRO A 637 -5.34 23.87 14.73
CA PRO A 637 -5.15 24.32 16.11
C PRO A 637 -6.12 23.51 16.96
N ALA A 638 -5.63 22.94 18.06
CA ALA A 638 -6.45 22.21 19.01
C ALA A 638 -7.67 23.08 19.34
N ALA A 639 -8.82 22.74 18.77
CA ALA A 639 -10.06 23.19 19.37
C ALA A 639 -10.03 22.58 20.78
N PRO A 640 -10.27 23.37 21.84
CA PRO A 640 -10.40 22.80 23.18
C PRO A 640 -11.42 21.67 23.07
N ASP A 641 -11.07 20.50 23.61
CA ASP A 641 -11.87 19.27 23.57
C ASP A 641 -13.36 19.59 23.67
N ALA A 642 -13.99 19.71 22.50
CA ALA A 642 -15.40 20.04 22.37
C ALA A 642 -16.03 18.81 21.75
N ASP A 643 -16.30 17.88 22.65
CA ASP A 643 -17.17 16.72 22.50
C ASP A 643 -16.77 15.72 21.41
N GLY A 644 -16.09 14.66 21.85
CA GLY A 644 -16.71 13.34 21.78
C GLY A 644 -16.48 12.45 20.55
N GLU A 645 -16.37 12.96 19.32
CA GLU A 645 -16.52 12.06 18.15
C GLU A 645 -15.24 11.83 17.32
N GLU A 646 -14.68 10.62 17.45
CA GLU A 646 -14.01 9.87 16.37
C GLU A 646 -14.64 8.46 16.38
N PRO A 647 -14.90 7.83 15.23
CA PRO A 647 -15.96 6.83 15.10
C PRO A 647 -15.55 5.47 15.65
N ILE A 648 -16.37 4.94 16.57
CA ILE A 648 -17.23 3.75 16.45
C ILE A 648 -18.06 3.81 17.75
N GLU A 649 -19.13 4.57 17.73
CA GLU A 649 -20.26 4.27 18.61
C GLU A 649 -21.14 3.28 17.84
N PRO A 650 -21.67 2.23 18.49
CA PRO A 650 -22.80 1.50 17.92
C PRO A 650 -23.92 2.52 17.65
N PRO A 651 -24.76 2.33 16.61
CA PRO A 651 -25.90 3.21 16.38
C PRO A 651 -26.70 3.30 17.68
N SER A 652 -26.82 4.51 18.23
CA SER A 652 -27.69 4.78 19.36
C SER A 652 -29.13 4.53 18.94
N ASP A 653 -29.78 3.59 19.63
CA ASP A 653 -31.22 3.41 19.79
C ASP A 653 -32.11 4.07 18.72
N SER A 654 -32.40 3.35 17.64
CA SER A 654 -33.72 3.50 17.02
C SER A 654 -34.74 2.91 17.96
N GLU A 655 -35.59 3.75 18.54
CA GLU A 655 -36.76 3.35 19.32
C GLU A 655 -37.53 2.21 18.61
N PRO A 656 -38.09 1.23 19.35
CA PRO A 656 -38.95 0.23 18.76
C PRO A 656 -40.19 0.94 18.18
N VAL A 657 -40.34 0.87 16.86
CA VAL A 657 -41.58 1.26 16.18
C VAL A 657 -42.68 0.37 16.73
N ASP A 658 -43.56 0.96 17.53
CA ASP A 658 -44.74 0.32 18.08
C ASP A 658 -45.64 -0.12 16.92
N GLY A 659 -45.65 -1.43 16.67
CA GLY A 659 -46.41 -2.06 15.60
C GLY A 659 -47.86 -2.23 16.01
N THR A 660 -48.66 -1.18 15.91
CA THR A 660 -50.12 -1.31 15.84
C THR A 660 -50.60 -1.06 14.40
N PRO A 661 -51.18 -2.06 13.72
CA PRO A 661 -51.76 -1.85 12.39
C PRO A 661 -53.10 -1.10 12.52
N PRO A 662 -53.38 -0.10 11.67
CA PRO A 662 -54.71 0.50 11.65
C PRO A 662 -55.70 -0.43 10.91
N ASN A 663 -56.90 -0.55 11.50
CA ASN A 663 -58.11 -1.06 10.83
C ASN A 663 -58.54 -0.16 9.67
#